data_AF-A0A218Q7L6-F1
#
_entry.id   AF-A0A218Q7L6-F1
#
_cell.length_a   1.000
_cell.length_b   1.000
_cell.length_c   1.000
_cell.angle_alpha   90.00
_cell.angle_beta   90.00
_cell.angle_gamma   90.00
#
_symmetry.space_group_name_H-M   'P 1'
#
loop_
_entity.id
_entity.type
_entity.pdbx_description
1 polymer ?
#
loop_
_entity_poly.entity_id
_entity_poly.type
_entity_poly.pdbx_seq_one_letter_code
_entity_poly.pdbx_strand_id
1 'polypeptide(L)'
;MAVKPSSEAVIEAQTEKRNRFSDIQDFKDFVKTAFIQGSGIDPALYSECIEFHSDLEVDYGHEASYPIHEMLGWKLTRFGRQARETQYAAILKNEDGSVWQAIISDWDEEKQRPYIYIAPTDGGDRAFLPPIPKSIRQKIASRYGMEVPLEGSFWEWVETANIPLIVTEGAKKSLAALSQGYVSIALYGCWCGGKESLIDDLKPFHTENRIWLLGYDRDDKQSAKRSVTIGKKRLTVCLTRDVKCYVEDMFWNSEDGKGIDDLIVNRGTGAFDIAYAKAMSRLEKQFKAGGTYSDDDDKVKPPKQIDVAREIAEKYRNILAFNNEIGCWMRYAADNVGVWARETDEYIESIVYQIILSEGHDNFSSAFVSSVVRLLRHELIERSWNEKPPTEFLPFRNGVLEIATGKLIEHAPGYRLTWQLPRNHSTEGAFDKINKFLDDLTAGNAALKDLLICYCNAVIKGRADLQRFVHLIGLPGTGKGTFSRLIISLIGEENVHTTNLEEWCKGKFEQANAYKKRLVVFPDEDKYAGKIGKFLSLTGQDFLRAEEKNKTAFKFKYDGLVMLMSNFPIFAGDAARGVKRRVITVPCNNVVPTGKRRNMEEEFEPELPAFTNYVLSIADDHVTAVLLGIQEIPECTLEFWENRMRVDSIAAWINQSVVWDAEASTAIGLNKNEGSNGEEVMTLFGSYSRHCQNLGNTPKSHNNFSPDLIDICKSVLNWPIEKKSTNTGKFIKGIRLRRLTFDDDIPTYDVWLSNRLLEKVTASDGQSDGQSDGSEPLLYKESDGSDGYNPKSLEILEEKNGLEIKTEISTETLPSGNIQPGDTILVNNSPSPEMNGLVEPVSEVFPGANGGIITESGKSFSLKMVEKVECDRPQADKLACPPLDDYYRSLAVVPKTLKVDVGYGEINVVATPYKKMQQSSSFHFMVTFPDGTKDAFKKKISSSKPSDLLLEVRRHSVLVNWYSQQWLTWSKLIGQKFRIRRLNRDLHSDVDFIYMTAKLVEVPSFPIRNKFDFSLDSGERIPVYIADIMND
;
A
#
# COMPACT_ATOMS: atom_id res chain seq x y z
N MET A 1 53.15 -59.40 -4.72
CA MET A 1 53.13 -57.91 -4.72
C MET A 1 51.96 -57.49 -5.61
N ALA A 2 50.87 -56.87 -5.17
CA ALA A 2 50.41 -56.42 -3.84
C ALA A 2 48.88 -56.60 -3.77
N VAL A 3 48.36 -56.57 -2.55
CA VAL A 3 47.05 -57.04 -2.05
C VAL A 3 46.03 -55.88 -1.95
N LYS A 4 44.75 -56.16 -2.29
CA LYS A 4 43.41 -55.64 -1.84
C LYS A 4 43.21 -54.14 -1.43
N PRO A 5 42.01 -53.55 -1.58
CA PRO A 5 40.75 -54.02 -0.93
C PRO A 5 39.54 -54.12 -1.88
N SER A 6 38.80 -55.23 -1.90
CA SER A 6 37.49 -55.41 -1.23
C SER A 6 36.51 -54.25 -1.37
N SER A 7 35.60 -54.36 -2.33
CA SER A 7 34.28 -53.72 -2.29
C SER A 7 33.24 -54.75 -2.75
N GLU A 8 32.70 -55.48 -1.78
CA GLU A 8 31.32 -55.93 -1.83
C GLU A 8 30.44 -54.68 -1.94
N ALA A 9 30.03 -54.37 -3.17
CA ALA A 9 28.89 -53.53 -3.45
C ALA A 9 28.30 -54.10 -4.75
N VAL A 10 27.45 -55.11 -4.55
CA VAL A 10 26.48 -55.58 -5.53
C VAL A 10 25.69 -54.36 -5.98
N ILE A 11 26.05 -53.77 -7.13
CA ILE A 11 25.15 -52.90 -7.87
C ILE A 11 24.20 -53.85 -8.59
N GLU A 12 23.20 -54.34 -7.84
CA GLU A 12 21.93 -54.73 -8.41
C GLU A 12 21.43 -53.49 -9.16
N ALA A 13 21.48 -53.54 -10.48
CA ALA A 13 20.69 -52.66 -11.32
C ALA A 13 19.21 -52.94 -10.98
N GLN A 14 18.69 -52.22 -9.99
CA GLN A 14 17.27 -52.17 -9.70
C GLN A 14 16.58 -51.66 -10.96
N THR A 15 15.96 -52.57 -11.71
CA THR A 15 14.91 -52.23 -12.67
C THR A 15 13.92 -51.33 -11.94
N GLU A 16 13.87 -50.05 -12.32
CA GLU A 16 12.93 -49.09 -11.73
C GLU A 16 11.50 -49.66 -11.86
N LYS A 17 10.76 -49.70 -10.75
CA LYS A 17 9.39 -50.21 -10.73
C LYS A 17 8.51 -49.43 -11.71
N ARG A 18 7.69 -50.15 -12.46
CA ARG A 18 6.73 -49.58 -13.43
C ARG A 18 5.59 -48.87 -12.70
N ASN A 19 5.12 -49.45 -11.58
CA ASN A 19 4.17 -48.81 -10.67
C ASN A 19 4.91 -48.18 -9.47
N ARG A 20 4.70 -46.88 -9.24
CA ARG A 20 5.34 -46.13 -8.14
C ARG A 20 4.45 -45.95 -6.89
N PHE A 21 3.20 -46.41 -6.93
CA PHE A 21 2.28 -46.33 -5.79
C PHE A 21 2.43 -47.54 -4.88
N SER A 22 2.28 -47.31 -3.57
CA SER A 22 2.45 -48.34 -2.55
C SER A 22 1.28 -49.34 -2.52
N ASP A 23 0.05 -48.84 -2.63
CA ASP A 23 -1.18 -49.63 -2.72
C ASP A 23 -2.27 -48.89 -3.53
N ILE A 24 -3.44 -49.52 -3.71
CA ILE A 24 -4.57 -48.91 -4.43
C ILE A 24 -5.15 -47.69 -3.69
N GLN A 25 -5.00 -47.61 -2.37
CA GLN A 25 -5.52 -46.50 -1.57
C GLN A 25 -4.65 -45.25 -1.77
N ASP A 26 -3.33 -45.41 -1.79
CA ASP A 26 -2.36 -44.37 -2.17
C ASP A 26 -2.64 -43.83 -3.58
N PHE A 27 -2.93 -44.71 -4.54
CA PHE A 27 -3.35 -44.31 -5.88
C PHE A 27 -4.70 -43.57 -5.89
N LYS A 28 -5.70 -44.05 -5.13
CA LYS A 28 -6.99 -43.38 -4.97
C LYS A 28 -6.84 -41.97 -4.40
N ASP A 29 -6.06 -41.82 -3.34
CA ASP A 29 -5.85 -40.54 -2.66
C ASP A 29 -5.07 -39.57 -3.57
N PHE A 30 -4.11 -40.07 -4.34
CA PHE A 30 -3.41 -39.29 -5.36
C PHE A 30 -4.37 -38.76 -6.43
N VAL A 31 -5.18 -39.64 -7.04
CA VAL A 31 -6.13 -39.23 -8.10
C VAL A 31 -7.19 -38.29 -7.53
N LYS A 32 -7.72 -38.57 -6.34
CA LYS A 32 -8.72 -37.74 -5.65
C LYS A 32 -8.19 -36.34 -5.37
N THR A 33 -6.99 -36.24 -4.82
CA THR A 33 -6.32 -34.96 -4.54
C THR A 33 -6.10 -34.18 -5.84
N ALA A 34 -5.60 -34.87 -6.89
CA ALA A 34 -5.31 -34.24 -8.17
C ALA A 34 -6.56 -33.76 -8.94
N PHE A 35 -7.74 -34.33 -8.69
CA PHE A 35 -9.00 -33.91 -9.31
C PHE A 35 -9.73 -32.86 -8.45
N ILE A 36 -9.93 -33.12 -7.16
CA ILE A 36 -10.72 -32.25 -6.29
C ILE A 36 -9.94 -30.98 -5.94
N GLN A 37 -8.73 -31.12 -5.38
CA GLN A 37 -7.93 -29.97 -4.96
C GLN A 37 -7.15 -29.37 -6.14
N GLY A 38 -6.55 -30.24 -6.97
CA GLY A 38 -5.70 -29.79 -8.08
C GLY A 38 -6.45 -29.19 -9.27
N SER A 39 -7.74 -29.52 -9.44
CA SER A 39 -8.56 -29.04 -10.58
C SER A 39 -9.90 -28.43 -10.15
N GLY A 40 -10.17 -28.29 -8.85
CA GLY A 40 -11.39 -27.64 -8.34
C GLY A 40 -12.69 -28.39 -8.65
N ILE A 41 -12.65 -29.72 -8.73
CA ILE A 41 -13.80 -30.56 -9.09
C ILE A 41 -14.66 -30.86 -7.85
N ASP A 42 -15.98 -30.74 -7.99
CA ASP A 42 -16.96 -31.03 -6.95
C ASP A 42 -16.86 -32.51 -6.50
N PRO A 43 -16.73 -32.79 -5.19
CA PRO A 43 -16.56 -34.17 -4.71
C PRO A 43 -17.67 -35.12 -5.12
N ALA A 44 -18.92 -34.66 -5.22
CA ALA A 44 -20.05 -35.50 -5.63
C ALA A 44 -19.98 -35.85 -7.12
N LEU A 45 -19.56 -34.88 -7.96
CA LEU A 45 -19.34 -35.13 -9.39
C LEU A 45 -18.17 -36.10 -9.59
N TYR A 46 -17.08 -35.91 -8.83
CA TYR A 46 -15.92 -36.81 -8.86
C TYR A 46 -16.30 -38.27 -8.54
N SER A 47 -17.09 -38.49 -7.48
CA SER A 47 -17.46 -39.85 -7.04
C SER A 47 -18.36 -40.60 -8.01
N GLU A 48 -19.20 -39.90 -8.76
CA GLU A 48 -20.09 -40.51 -9.75
C GLU A 48 -19.35 -40.87 -11.05
N CYS A 49 -18.29 -40.12 -11.40
CA CYS A 49 -17.64 -40.25 -12.71
C CYS A 49 -16.47 -41.25 -12.74
N ILE A 50 -15.91 -41.61 -11.58
CA ILE A 50 -14.64 -42.32 -11.49
C ILE A 50 -14.75 -43.58 -10.64
N GLU A 51 -14.42 -44.71 -11.26
CA GLU A 51 -14.31 -46.01 -10.59
C GLU A 51 -12.86 -46.48 -10.51
N PHE A 52 -12.51 -47.25 -9.49
CA PHE A 52 -11.15 -47.71 -9.27
C PHE A 52 -11.06 -49.22 -9.29
N HIS A 53 -10.09 -49.73 -10.04
CA HIS A 53 -9.85 -51.17 -10.18
C HIS A 53 -8.37 -51.52 -10.02
N SER A 54 -8.10 -52.74 -9.55
CA SER A 54 -6.76 -53.34 -9.65
C SER A 54 -6.67 -54.29 -10.84
N ASP A 55 -5.45 -54.55 -11.32
CA ASP A 55 -5.19 -55.44 -12.47
C ASP A 55 -5.77 -56.85 -12.27
N LEU A 56 -5.78 -57.33 -11.02
CA LEU A 56 -6.40 -58.57 -10.60
C LEU A 56 -7.37 -58.27 -9.46
N GLU A 57 -8.62 -58.69 -9.60
CA GLU A 57 -9.61 -58.68 -8.51
C GLU A 57 -10.08 -60.13 -8.27
N VAL A 58 -10.22 -60.51 -7.00
CA VAL A 58 -10.68 -61.85 -6.60
C VAL A 58 -11.98 -61.68 -5.85
N ASP A 59 -13.09 -62.05 -6.49
CA ASP A 59 -14.40 -62.00 -5.86
C ASP A 59 -14.55 -63.07 -4.77
N TYR A 60 -15.54 -62.89 -3.89
CA TYR A 60 -15.89 -63.82 -2.80
C TYR A 60 -16.17 -65.28 -3.27
N GLY A 61 -16.25 -65.53 -4.58
CA GLY A 61 -16.38 -66.83 -5.23
C GLY A 61 -15.08 -67.46 -5.78
N HIS A 62 -13.89 -66.88 -5.53
CA HIS A 62 -12.57 -67.36 -5.98
C HIS A 62 -12.30 -67.31 -7.51
N GLU A 63 -13.13 -66.64 -8.30
CA GLU A 63 -12.81 -66.33 -9.70
C GLU A 63 -11.96 -65.07 -9.78
N ALA A 64 -10.84 -65.15 -10.51
CA ALA A 64 -9.96 -64.03 -10.76
C ALA A 64 -10.42 -63.27 -12.02
N SER A 65 -10.82 -62.01 -11.86
CA SER A 65 -11.17 -61.11 -12.96
C SER A 65 -10.00 -60.16 -13.26
N TYR A 66 -9.96 -59.66 -14.51
CA TYR A 66 -8.94 -58.70 -14.96
C TYR A 66 -9.63 -57.42 -15.46
N PRO A 67 -10.23 -56.63 -14.55
CA PRO A 67 -11.16 -55.56 -14.90
C PRO A 67 -10.51 -54.49 -15.77
N ILE A 68 -9.24 -54.15 -15.56
CA ILE A 68 -8.50 -53.18 -16.39
C ILE A 68 -8.39 -53.66 -17.84
N HIS A 69 -8.04 -54.94 -18.03
CA HIS A 69 -7.91 -55.54 -19.35
C HIS A 69 -9.25 -55.61 -20.08
N GLU A 70 -10.30 -56.00 -19.37
CA GLU A 70 -11.66 -56.09 -19.91
C GLU A 70 -12.19 -54.71 -20.33
N MET A 71 -12.04 -53.70 -19.46
CA MET A 71 -12.54 -52.34 -19.70
C MET A 71 -11.79 -51.58 -20.81
N LEU A 72 -10.51 -51.86 -21.03
CA LEU A 72 -9.70 -51.22 -22.08
C LEU A 72 -9.65 -52.00 -23.40
N GLY A 73 -10.26 -53.19 -23.45
CA GLY A 73 -10.23 -54.07 -24.62
C GLY A 73 -8.85 -54.69 -24.87
N TRP A 74 -8.04 -54.89 -23.82
CA TRP A 74 -6.69 -55.42 -23.95
C TRP A 74 -6.67 -56.94 -24.02
N LYS A 75 -5.94 -57.50 -24.98
CA LYS A 75 -5.76 -58.96 -25.07
C LYS A 75 -4.94 -59.47 -23.87
N LEU A 76 -5.56 -60.32 -23.06
CA LEU A 76 -4.91 -60.97 -21.93
C LEU A 76 -3.81 -61.94 -22.43
N THR A 77 -2.55 -61.65 -22.12
CA THR A 77 -1.40 -62.52 -22.46
C THR A 77 -1.00 -63.35 -21.24
N ARG A 78 -1.32 -64.65 -21.24
CA ARG A 78 -1.11 -65.57 -20.09
C ARG A 78 0.29 -66.21 -19.99
N PHE A 79 1.30 -65.76 -20.73
CA PHE A 79 2.60 -66.46 -20.79
C PHE A 79 3.80 -65.61 -20.31
N GLY A 80 4.29 -65.96 -19.12
CA GLY A 80 5.60 -65.57 -18.58
C GLY A 80 5.74 -66.03 -17.12
N ARG A 81 6.85 -66.67 -16.73
CA ARG A 81 7.14 -67.11 -15.34
C ARG A 81 7.52 -65.94 -14.39
N GLN A 82 7.19 -64.70 -14.75
CA GLN A 82 7.46 -63.51 -13.96
C GLN A 82 6.13 -62.96 -13.42
N ALA A 83 6.05 -62.77 -12.10
CA ALA A 83 4.97 -62.02 -11.48
C ALA A 83 5.00 -60.59 -12.04
N ARG A 84 3.92 -60.16 -12.71
CA ARG A 84 3.77 -58.77 -13.14
C ARG A 84 3.48 -57.91 -11.90
N GLU A 85 4.01 -56.70 -11.89
CA GLU A 85 3.69 -55.70 -10.86
C GLU A 85 2.19 -55.36 -10.94
N THR A 86 1.49 -55.32 -9.81
CA THR A 86 0.06 -54.96 -9.75
C THR A 86 -0.14 -53.55 -10.29
N GLN A 87 -1.03 -53.39 -11.26
CA GLN A 87 -1.43 -52.08 -11.80
C GLN A 87 -2.75 -51.64 -11.18
N TYR A 88 -2.93 -50.33 -11.02
CA TYR A 88 -4.18 -49.71 -10.58
C TYR A 88 -4.70 -48.79 -11.69
N ALA A 89 -6.02 -48.76 -11.86
CA ALA A 89 -6.67 -47.86 -12.80
C ALA A 89 -7.79 -47.06 -12.15
N ALA A 90 -7.88 -45.78 -12.52
CA ALA A 90 -9.05 -44.94 -12.30
C ALA A 90 -9.78 -44.77 -13.64
N ILE A 91 -10.98 -45.30 -13.74
CA ILE A 91 -11.78 -45.41 -14.95
C ILE A 91 -12.79 -44.27 -14.99
N LEU A 92 -12.68 -43.40 -15.99
CA LEU A 92 -13.66 -42.35 -16.26
C LEU A 92 -14.77 -42.92 -17.13
N LYS A 93 -16.01 -42.84 -16.63
CA LYS A 93 -17.19 -43.39 -17.32
C LYS A 93 -18.15 -42.30 -17.79
N ASN A 94 -18.80 -42.57 -18.90
CA ASN A 94 -19.95 -41.81 -19.37
C ASN A 94 -21.22 -42.19 -18.60
N GLU A 95 -22.27 -41.38 -18.71
CA GLU A 95 -23.58 -41.61 -18.07
C GLU A 95 -24.21 -42.96 -18.50
N ASP A 96 -23.92 -43.45 -19.71
CA ASP A 96 -24.38 -44.75 -20.22
C ASP A 96 -23.55 -45.95 -19.68
N GLY A 97 -22.57 -45.69 -18.81
CA GLY A 97 -21.66 -46.69 -18.25
C GLY A 97 -20.49 -47.07 -19.15
N SER A 98 -20.39 -46.53 -20.37
CA SER A 98 -19.26 -46.78 -21.26
C SER A 98 -17.97 -46.15 -20.73
N VAL A 99 -16.85 -46.84 -20.93
CA VAL A 99 -15.53 -46.35 -20.51
C VAL A 99 -15.04 -45.33 -21.52
N TRP A 100 -14.69 -44.13 -21.04
CA TRP A 100 -14.11 -43.08 -21.87
C TRP A 100 -12.58 -43.11 -21.81
N GLN A 101 -11.99 -42.99 -20.62
CA GLN A 101 -10.53 -42.99 -20.47
C GLN A 101 -10.14 -43.58 -19.11
N ALA A 102 -8.99 -44.25 -19.04
CA ALA A 102 -8.39 -44.74 -17.81
C ALA A 102 -7.13 -43.96 -17.46
N ILE A 103 -6.94 -43.72 -16.17
CA ILE A 103 -5.67 -43.29 -15.58
C ILE A 103 -5.01 -44.53 -15.01
N ILE A 104 -3.87 -44.93 -15.55
CA ILE A 104 -3.14 -46.12 -15.11
C ILE A 104 -1.93 -45.70 -14.28
N SER A 105 -1.67 -46.42 -13.19
CA SER A 105 -0.57 -46.21 -12.23
C SER A 105 0.85 -46.48 -12.77
N ASP A 106 1.03 -46.48 -14.10
CA ASP A 106 2.30 -46.71 -14.76
C ASP A 106 3.12 -45.42 -14.90
N TRP A 107 4.44 -45.52 -14.74
CA TRP A 107 5.34 -44.39 -14.97
C TRP A 107 5.38 -43.95 -16.45
N ASP A 108 5.08 -42.68 -16.69
CA ASP A 108 5.15 -42.01 -17.98
C ASP A 108 6.55 -41.45 -18.20
N GLU A 109 7.41 -42.19 -18.92
CA GLU A 109 8.81 -41.78 -19.18
C GLU A 109 8.90 -40.46 -19.98
N GLU A 110 7.97 -40.21 -20.90
CA GLU A 110 8.00 -39.02 -21.74
C GLU A 110 7.66 -37.76 -20.94
N LYS A 111 6.67 -37.85 -20.04
CA LYS A 111 6.19 -36.72 -19.23
C LYS A 111 6.75 -36.69 -17.81
N GLN A 112 7.56 -37.66 -17.44
CA GLN A 112 8.21 -37.78 -16.13
C GLN A 112 7.22 -37.70 -14.95
N ARG A 113 6.16 -38.52 -15.00
CA ARG A 113 5.08 -38.53 -13.99
C ARG A 113 4.57 -39.94 -13.69
N PRO A 114 3.96 -40.19 -12.51
CA PRO A 114 3.66 -41.55 -12.05
C PRO A 114 2.38 -42.19 -12.62
N TYR A 115 1.81 -41.64 -13.69
CA TYR A 115 0.59 -42.19 -14.28
C TYR A 115 0.48 -41.88 -15.78
N ILE A 116 -0.27 -42.71 -16.52
CA ILE A 116 -0.54 -42.58 -17.96
C ILE A 116 -2.05 -42.50 -18.20
N TYR A 117 -2.47 -41.70 -19.18
CA TYR A 117 -3.86 -41.71 -19.67
C TYR A 117 -3.99 -42.64 -20.87
N ILE A 118 -4.96 -43.56 -20.84
CA ILE A 118 -5.21 -44.55 -21.90
C ILE A 118 -6.68 -44.58 -22.27
N ALA A 119 -7.00 -44.53 -23.56
CA ALA A 119 -8.35 -44.74 -24.07
C ALA A 119 -8.56 -46.21 -24.49
N PRO A 120 -9.80 -46.72 -24.50
CA PRO A 120 -10.11 -48.08 -24.99
C PRO A 120 -9.68 -48.30 -26.44
N THR A 121 -9.22 -49.51 -26.76
CA THR A 121 -8.54 -49.83 -28.02
C THR A 121 -9.44 -49.76 -29.26
N ASP A 122 -10.74 -50.04 -29.12
CA ASP A 122 -11.69 -50.19 -30.24
C ASP A 122 -12.70 -49.02 -30.36
N GLY A 123 -12.53 -47.93 -29.59
CA GLY A 123 -13.58 -46.92 -29.39
C GLY A 123 -13.62 -45.73 -30.35
N GLY A 124 -12.58 -45.49 -31.16
CA GLY A 124 -12.47 -44.27 -31.98
C GLY A 124 -12.42 -42.97 -31.16
N ASP A 125 -12.63 -41.82 -31.81
CA ASP A 125 -12.74 -40.53 -31.13
C ASP A 125 -14.12 -40.42 -30.45
N ARG A 126 -14.15 -40.42 -29.11
CA ARG A 126 -15.37 -40.33 -28.28
C ARG A 126 -15.40 -39.04 -27.45
N ALA A 127 -16.58 -38.52 -27.19
CA ALA A 127 -16.80 -37.41 -26.25
C ALA A 127 -17.02 -37.94 -24.83
N PHE A 128 -16.59 -37.16 -23.83
CA PHE A 128 -16.86 -37.45 -22.43
C PHE A 128 -18.17 -36.79 -21.99
N LEU A 129 -19.15 -37.63 -21.68
CA LEU A 129 -20.49 -37.27 -21.24
C LEU A 129 -20.71 -37.87 -19.84
N PRO A 130 -20.12 -37.30 -18.78
CA PRO A 130 -20.13 -37.87 -17.43
C PRO A 130 -21.54 -37.93 -16.81
N PRO A 131 -21.79 -38.86 -15.87
CA PRO A 131 -22.98 -38.80 -15.03
C PRO A 131 -22.98 -37.52 -14.18
N ILE A 132 -24.08 -36.77 -14.20
CA ILE A 132 -24.19 -35.49 -13.47
C ILE A 132 -25.07 -35.65 -12.21
N PRO A 133 -24.52 -35.45 -10.99
CA PRO A 133 -25.28 -35.60 -9.75
C PRO A 133 -26.32 -34.48 -9.57
N LYS A 134 -27.34 -34.76 -8.77
CA LYS A 134 -28.48 -33.84 -8.51
C LYS A 134 -28.04 -32.45 -8.05
N SER A 135 -27.00 -32.36 -7.23
CA SER A 135 -26.44 -31.07 -6.76
C SER A 135 -25.92 -30.20 -7.91
N ILE A 136 -25.25 -30.80 -8.90
CA ILE A 136 -24.76 -30.08 -10.07
C ILE A 136 -25.90 -29.75 -11.03
N ARG A 137 -26.88 -30.65 -11.21
CA ARG A 137 -28.09 -30.36 -12.01
C ARG A 137 -28.85 -29.14 -11.46
N GLN A 138 -28.98 -29.01 -10.14
CA GLN A 138 -29.57 -27.84 -9.48
C GLN A 138 -28.76 -26.55 -9.68
N LYS A 139 -27.41 -26.63 -9.64
CA LYS A 139 -26.53 -25.49 -9.96
C LYS A 139 -26.72 -25.05 -11.42
N ILE A 140 -26.80 -26.00 -12.36
CA ILE A 140 -27.07 -25.72 -13.78
C ILE A 140 -28.45 -25.08 -13.96
N ALA A 141 -29.49 -25.61 -13.29
CA ALA A 141 -30.84 -25.04 -13.31
C ALA A 141 -30.85 -23.58 -12.87
N SER A 142 -30.17 -23.29 -11.75
CA SER A 142 -30.06 -21.93 -11.21
C SER A 142 -29.29 -21.00 -12.14
N ARG A 143 -28.23 -21.48 -12.81
CA ARG A 143 -27.39 -20.68 -13.70
C ARG A 143 -28.11 -20.28 -14.99
N TYR A 144 -28.82 -21.22 -15.60
CA TYR A 144 -29.50 -20.98 -16.88
C TYR A 144 -30.96 -20.54 -16.72
N GLY A 145 -31.49 -20.53 -15.49
CA GLY A 145 -32.89 -20.16 -15.24
C GLY A 145 -33.89 -21.13 -15.86
N MET A 146 -33.55 -22.42 -15.93
CA MET A 146 -34.37 -23.46 -16.57
C MET A 146 -34.56 -24.66 -15.66
N GLU A 147 -35.67 -25.38 -15.83
CA GLU A 147 -35.91 -26.63 -15.13
C GLU A 147 -35.02 -27.75 -15.69
N VAL A 148 -34.17 -28.33 -14.84
CA VAL A 148 -33.31 -29.47 -15.18
C VAL A 148 -33.85 -30.72 -14.49
N PRO A 149 -34.15 -31.81 -15.23
CA PRO A 149 -34.61 -33.06 -14.65
C PRO A 149 -33.62 -33.62 -13.62
N LEU A 150 -34.09 -33.89 -12.40
CA LEU A 150 -33.27 -34.49 -11.34
C LEU A 150 -33.08 -36.01 -11.51
N GLU A 151 -33.89 -36.63 -12.36
CA GLU A 151 -33.88 -38.06 -12.69
C GLU A 151 -33.81 -38.23 -14.21
N GLY A 152 -33.34 -39.40 -14.67
CA GLY A 152 -33.15 -39.71 -16.10
C GLY A 152 -31.82 -39.20 -16.66
N SER A 153 -31.61 -39.39 -17.97
CA SER A 153 -30.38 -38.97 -18.65
C SER A 153 -30.28 -37.44 -18.69
N PHE A 154 -29.20 -36.91 -18.13
CA PHE A 154 -28.88 -35.49 -18.23
C PHE A 154 -28.57 -35.10 -19.68
N TRP A 155 -27.85 -35.95 -20.40
CA TRP A 155 -27.39 -35.63 -21.75
C TRP A 155 -28.51 -35.66 -22.78
N GLU A 156 -29.46 -36.59 -22.69
CA GLU A 156 -30.69 -36.56 -23.52
C GLU A 156 -31.49 -35.26 -23.31
N TRP A 157 -31.53 -34.74 -22.07
CA TRP A 157 -32.15 -33.43 -21.80
C TRP A 157 -31.37 -32.29 -22.47
N VAL A 158 -30.03 -32.28 -22.39
CA VAL A 158 -29.18 -31.25 -23.01
C VAL A 158 -29.37 -31.16 -24.53
N GLU A 159 -29.64 -32.29 -25.20
CA GLU A 159 -29.96 -32.34 -26.63
C GLU A 159 -31.12 -31.39 -26.97
N THR A 160 -32.15 -31.33 -26.12
CA THR A 160 -33.36 -30.52 -26.35
C THR A 160 -33.28 -29.10 -25.75
N ALA A 161 -32.50 -28.89 -24.69
CA ALA A 161 -32.51 -27.66 -23.89
C ALA A 161 -31.88 -26.41 -24.56
N ASN A 162 -31.27 -26.55 -25.75
CA ASN A 162 -30.56 -25.50 -26.51
C ASN A 162 -29.61 -24.56 -25.73
N ILE A 163 -28.98 -25.04 -24.66
CA ILE A 163 -28.01 -24.28 -23.85
C ILE A 163 -26.62 -24.22 -24.47
N PRO A 164 -25.81 -23.17 -24.16
CA PRO A 164 -24.40 -23.10 -24.56
C PRO A 164 -23.58 -24.29 -24.05
N LEU A 165 -22.78 -24.88 -24.94
CA LEU A 165 -21.90 -26.02 -24.64
C LEU A 165 -20.44 -25.63 -24.70
N ILE A 166 -19.70 -25.88 -23.63
CA ILE A 166 -18.24 -25.67 -23.59
C ILE A 166 -17.53 -26.96 -24.00
N VAL A 167 -16.68 -26.92 -25.02
CA VAL A 167 -15.86 -28.07 -25.43
C VAL A 167 -14.44 -27.89 -24.92
N THR A 168 -13.97 -28.82 -24.08
CA THR A 168 -12.62 -28.79 -23.49
C THR A 168 -11.77 -29.96 -23.94
N GLU A 169 -10.45 -29.87 -23.75
CA GLU A 169 -9.55 -31.02 -23.93
C GLU A 169 -9.19 -31.67 -22.59
N GLY A 170 -9.53 -32.95 -22.45
CA GLY A 170 -9.35 -33.73 -21.24
C GLY A 170 -10.47 -33.55 -20.21
N ALA A 171 -10.71 -34.60 -19.43
CA ALA A 171 -11.83 -34.67 -18.49
C ALA A 171 -11.75 -33.65 -17.35
N LYS A 172 -10.56 -33.39 -16.79
CA LYS A 172 -10.40 -32.48 -15.64
C LYS A 172 -10.98 -31.10 -15.88
N LYS A 173 -10.76 -30.53 -17.07
CA LYS A 173 -11.30 -29.22 -17.48
C LYS A 173 -12.82 -29.22 -17.56
N SER A 174 -13.40 -30.25 -18.18
CA SER A 174 -14.85 -30.38 -18.30
C SER A 174 -15.49 -30.56 -16.92
N LEU A 175 -14.96 -31.46 -16.11
CA LEU A 175 -15.46 -31.68 -14.75
C LEU A 175 -15.33 -30.42 -13.87
N ALA A 176 -14.27 -29.64 -14.03
CA ALA A 176 -14.11 -28.36 -13.34
C ALA A 176 -15.19 -27.35 -13.76
N ALA A 177 -15.48 -27.21 -15.06
CA ALA A 177 -16.54 -26.33 -15.55
C ALA A 177 -17.95 -26.79 -15.11
N LEU A 178 -18.24 -28.09 -15.19
CA LEU A 178 -19.47 -28.70 -14.67
C LEU A 178 -19.66 -28.44 -13.17
N SER A 179 -18.59 -28.49 -12.39
CA SER A 179 -18.62 -28.22 -10.94
C SER A 179 -19.09 -26.79 -10.62
N GLN A 180 -18.88 -25.85 -11.55
CA GLN A 180 -19.31 -24.44 -11.47
C GLN A 180 -20.69 -24.18 -12.11
N GLY A 181 -21.38 -25.24 -12.54
CA GLY A 181 -22.71 -25.18 -13.14
C GLY A 181 -22.73 -24.85 -14.63
N TYR A 182 -21.59 -24.91 -15.33
CA TYR A 182 -21.52 -24.74 -16.78
C TYR A 182 -21.57 -26.09 -17.50
N VAL A 183 -22.34 -26.20 -18.58
CA VAL A 183 -22.43 -27.46 -19.32
C VAL A 183 -21.25 -27.60 -20.28
N SER A 184 -20.41 -28.61 -20.04
CA SER A 184 -19.21 -28.85 -20.82
C SER A 184 -19.00 -30.31 -21.20
N ILE A 185 -18.37 -30.53 -22.34
CA ILE A 185 -18.05 -31.85 -22.92
C ILE A 185 -16.54 -31.92 -23.12
N ALA A 186 -15.90 -33.04 -22.74
CA ALA A 186 -14.47 -33.22 -22.98
C ALA A 186 -14.19 -34.06 -24.23
N LEU A 187 -13.09 -33.75 -24.91
CA LEU A 187 -12.51 -34.57 -25.97
C LEU A 187 -11.12 -35.07 -25.53
N TYR A 188 -10.62 -36.16 -26.10
CA TYR A 188 -9.31 -36.72 -25.75
C TYR A 188 -8.16 -35.72 -25.99
N GLY A 189 -8.31 -34.83 -26.97
CA GLY A 189 -7.37 -33.75 -27.26
C GLY A 189 -7.93 -32.78 -28.31
N CYS A 190 -7.24 -31.66 -28.52
CA CYS A 190 -7.68 -30.62 -29.47
C CYS A 190 -7.86 -31.06 -30.94
N TRP A 191 -7.35 -32.22 -31.34
CA TRP A 191 -7.51 -32.77 -32.71
C TRP A 191 -8.70 -33.73 -32.88
N CYS A 192 -9.40 -34.05 -31.78
CA CYS A 192 -10.58 -34.91 -31.78
C CYS A 192 -11.86 -34.08 -31.99
N GLY A 193 -13.01 -34.75 -32.13
CA GLY A 193 -14.33 -34.10 -32.25
C GLY A 193 -14.81 -33.86 -33.69
N GLY A 194 -13.90 -33.69 -34.65
CA GLY A 194 -14.26 -33.64 -36.07
C GLY A 194 -13.05 -33.65 -37.01
N LYS A 195 -13.03 -34.61 -37.96
CA LYS A 195 -12.02 -34.69 -39.03
C LYS A 195 -12.59 -34.26 -40.38
N GLU A 196 -13.44 -35.10 -40.98
CA GLU A 196 -14.19 -34.83 -42.21
C GLU A 196 -15.66 -34.55 -41.91
N SER A 197 -16.16 -35.15 -40.83
CA SER A 197 -17.46 -34.97 -40.21
C SER A 197 -17.30 -34.92 -38.68
N LEU A 198 -18.34 -34.42 -38.00
CA LEU A 198 -18.45 -34.42 -36.54
C LEU A 198 -18.56 -35.86 -36.01
N ILE A 199 -17.94 -36.16 -34.86
CA ILE A 199 -18.05 -37.48 -34.23
C ILE A 199 -19.50 -37.79 -33.80
N ASP A 200 -19.85 -39.07 -33.74
CA ASP A 200 -21.23 -39.51 -33.46
C ASP A 200 -21.75 -38.98 -32.12
N ASP A 201 -20.92 -38.93 -31.08
CA ASP A 201 -21.32 -38.43 -29.75
C ASP A 201 -21.66 -36.92 -29.73
N LEU A 202 -21.17 -36.12 -30.69
CA LEU A 202 -21.47 -34.68 -30.73
C LEU A 202 -22.66 -34.33 -31.64
N LYS A 203 -23.07 -35.25 -32.53
CA LYS A 203 -24.18 -35.03 -33.47
C LYS A 203 -25.52 -34.74 -32.78
N PRO A 204 -25.91 -35.41 -31.68
CA PRO A 204 -27.18 -35.12 -31.01
C PRO A 204 -27.27 -33.68 -30.50
N PHE A 205 -26.14 -33.09 -30.11
CA PHE A 205 -26.08 -31.70 -29.64
C PHE A 205 -25.97 -30.67 -30.77
N HIS A 206 -25.68 -31.10 -32.01
CA HIS A 206 -25.48 -30.28 -33.19
C HIS A 206 -26.82 -29.76 -33.76
N THR A 207 -27.45 -28.90 -32.97
CA THR A 207 -28.81 -28.38 -33.19
C THR A 207 -28.77 -26.91 -33.66
N GLU A 208 -29.86 -26.47 -34.29
CA GLU A 208 -29.94 -25.12 -34.84
C GLU A 208 -29.84 -24.05 -33.74
N ASN A 209 -29.06 -23.01 -34.02
CA ASN A 209 -28.76 -21.89 -33.14
C ASN A 209 -28.01 -22.23 -31.83
N ARG A 210 -27.51 -23.47 -31.69
CA ARG A 210 -26.68 -23.87 -30.55
C ARG A 210 -25.40 -23.03 -30.48
N ILE A 211 -25.04 -22.61 -29.26
CA ILE A 211 -23.78 -21.93 -28.97
C ILE A 211 -22.74 -22.96 -28.51
N TRP A 212 -21.58 -22.96 -29.15
CA TRP A 212 -20.42 -23.79 -28.85
C TRP A 212 -19.24 -22.90 -28.43
N LEU A 213 -18.75 -23.09 -27.21
CA LEU A 213 -17.62 -22.35 -26.66
C LEU A 213 -16.39 -23.27 -26.57
N LEU A 214 -15.27 -22.87 -27.16
CA LEU A 214 -14.04 -23.68 -27.16
C LEU A 214 -13.17 -23.29 -25.97
N GLY A 215 -12.93 -24.24 -25.06
CA GLY A 215 -12.18 -24.09 -23.81
C GLY A 215 -10.87 -24.88 -23.77
N TYR A 216 -10.03 -24.74 -24.80
CA TYR A 216 -8.76 -25.50 -24.93
C TYR A 216 -7.58 -24.83 -24.20
N ASP A 217 -6.50 -25.58 -23.95
CA ASP A 217 -5.32 -25.13 -23.23
C ASP A 217 -4.65 -23.90 -23.85
N ARG A 218 -4.07 -23.09 -22.96
CA ARG A 218 -3.23 -21.94 -23.25
C ARG A 218 -1.77 -22.33 -23.00
N ASP A 219 -1.08 -22.78 -24.05
CA ASP A 219 0.34 -23.14 -23.99
C ASP A 219 1.20 -22.00 -24.56
N ASP A 220 2.37 -21.71 -23.97
CA ASP A 220 3.30 -20.69 -24.48
C ASP A 220 4.21 -21.18 -25.61
N LYS A 221 4.33 -22.50 -25.80
CA LYS A 221 5.13 -23.09 -26.86
C LYS A 221 4.45 -22.88 -28.21
N GLN A 222 5.17 -22.30 -29.16
CA GLN A 222 4.64 -21.99 -30.50
C GLN A 222 4.11 -23.22 -31.25
N SER A 223 4.72 -24.39 -31.04
CA SER A 223 4.26 -25.66 -31.62
C SER A 223 2.88 -26.08 -31.05
N ALA A 224 2.68 -25.94 -29.74
CA ALA A 224 1.40 -26.23 -29.10
C ALA A 224 0.31 -25.22 -29.51
N LYS A 225 0.61 -23.91 -29.55
CA LYS A 225 -0.32 -22.87 -30.05
C LYS A 225 -0.82 -23.17 -31.46
N ARG A 226 0.08 -23.60 -32.35
CA ARG A 226 -0.27 -23.97 -33.73
C ARG A 226 -1.18 -25.20 -33.78
N SER A 227 -0.85 -26.24 -33.03
CA SER A 227 -1.67 -27.46 -32.96
C SER A 227 -3.09 -27.19 -32.46
N VAL A 228 -3.23 -26.44 -31.36
CA VAL A 228 -4.53 -26.06 -30.80
C VAL A 228 -5.33 -25.20 -31.77
N THR A 229 -4.69 -24.24 -32.45
CA THR A 229 -5.37 -23.36 -33.44
C THR A 229 -5.92 -24.17 -34.64
N ILE A 230 -5.14 -25.14 -35.13
CA ILE A 230 -5.58 -26.01 -36.23
C ILE A 230 -6.73 -26.91 -35.78
N GLY A 231 -6.62 -27.50 -34.59
CA GLY A 231 -7.67 -28.31 -33.98
C GLY A 231 -9.00 -27.55 -33.84
N LYS A 232 -8.95 -26.34 -33.25
CA LYS A 232 -10.12 -25.44 -33.16
C LYS A 232 -10.76 -25.19 -34.52
N LYS A 233 -9.96 -24.80 -35.52
CA LYS A 233 -10.47 -24.52 -36.87
C LYS A 233 -11.16 -25.73 -37.51
N ARG A 234 -10.62 -26.94 -37.30
CA ARG A 234 -11.24 -28.18 -37.82
C ARG A 234 -12.59 -28.45 -37.20
N LEU A 235 -12.69 -28.38 -35.87
CA LEU A 235 -13.94 -28.58 -35.16
C LEU A 235 -14.97 -27.50 -35.54
N THR A 236 -14.56 -26.23 -35.59
CA THR A 236 -15.43 -25.12 -36.03
C THR A 236 -15.99 -25.38 -37.42
N VAL A 237 -15.17 -25.80 -38.38
CA VAL A 237 -15.64 -26.11 -39.74
C VAL A 237 -16.67 -27.23 -39.73
N CYS A 238 -16.46 -28.30 -38.96
CA CYS A 238 -17.44 -29.39 -38.86
C CYS A 238 -18.76 -28.92 -38.23
N LEU A 239 -18.70 -28.10 -37.18
CA LEU A 239 -19.87 -27.57 -36.49
C LEU A 239 -20.66 -26.54 -37.31
N THR A 240 -20.02 -25.78 -38.20
CA THR A 240 -20.71 -24.74 -38.99
C THR A 240 -21.09 -25.19 -40.39
N ARG A 241 -20.81 -26.43 -40.78
CA ARG A 241 -20.98 -26.92 -42.15
C ARG A 241 -22.44 -27.20 -42.51
N ASP A 242 -23.12 -27.99 -41.68
CA ASP A 242 -24.42 -28.59 -42.03
C ASP A 242 -25.60 -27.96 -41.26
N VAL A 243 -25.34 -27.38 -40.08
CA VAL A 243 -26.34 -26.74 -39.22
C VAL A 243 -25.85 -25.36 -38.82
N LYS A 244 -26.78 -24.39 -38.74
CA LYS A 244 -26.48 -23.03 -38.30
C LYS A 244 -26.20 -23.00 -36.80
N CYS A 245 -24.94 -23.15 -36.42
CA CYS A 245 -24.47 -23.03 -35.04
C CYS A 245 -23.50 -21.86 -34.89
N TYR A 246 -23.27 -21.44 -33.64
CA TYR A 246 -22.37 -20.33 -33.32
C TYR A 246 -21.19 -20.86 -32.51
N VAL A 247 -19.98 -20.55 -32.94
CA VAL A 247 -18.75 -21.09 -32.34
C VAL A 247 -17.82 -19.95 -31.95
N GLU A 248 -17.36 -19.93 -30.70
CA GLU A 248 -16.44 -18.89 -30.21
C GLU A 248 -15.41 -19.47 -29.24
N ASP A 249 -14.25 -18.83 -29.15
CA ASP A 249 -13.16 -19.27 -28.26
C ASP A 249 -13.22 -18.54 -26.93
N MET A 250 -12.98 -19.25 -25.81
CA MET A 250 -12.88 -18.66 -24.48
C MET A 250 -11.46 -18.22 -24.18
N PHE A 251 -11.22 -16.95 -23.85
CA PHE A 251 -9.88 -16.38 -23.65
C PHE A 251 -9.64 -15.91 -22.21
N TRP A 252 -8.47 -16.28 -21.68
CA TRP A 252 -7.87 -15.80 -20.41
C TRP A 252 -6.34 -15.70 -20.56
N ASN A 253 -5.65 -15.07 -19.60
CA ASN A 253 -4.19 -14.91 -19.67
C ASN A 253 -3.50 -16.24 -19.35
N SER A 254 -2.41 -16.57 -20.05
CA SER A 254 -1.64 -17.78 -19.78
C SER A 254 -0.99 -17.81 -18.39
N GLU A 255 -0.78 -16.63 -17.78
CA GLU A 255 -0.29 -16.48 -16.40
C GLU A 255 -1.31 -16.96 -15.35
N ASP A 256 -2.60 -16.95 -15.68
CA ASP A 256 -3.67 -17.32 -14.76
C ASP A 256 -3.91 -18.84 -14.71
N GLY A 257 -3.30 -19.59 -15.63
CA GLY A 257 -3.45 -21.05 -15.73
C GLY A 257 -3.46 -21.53 -17.19
N LYS A 258 -2.93 -22.73 -17.43
CA LYS A 258 -2.91 -23.32 -18.77
C LYS A 258 -4.30 -23.81 -19.18
N GLY A 259 -4.96 -24.55 -18.30
CA GLY A 259 -6.32 -25.06 -18.48
C GLY A 259 -7.40 -24.19 -17.81
N ILE A 260 -8.66 -24.49 -18.11
CA ILE A 260 -9.81 -23.90 -17.40
C ILE A 260 -9.81 -24.34 -15.93
N ASP A 261 -9.40 -25.58 -15.66
CA ASP A 261 -9.25 -26.08 -14.29
C ASP A 261 -8.18 -25.30 -13.52
N ASP A 262 -7.03 -25.00 -14.14
CA ASP A 262 -6.01 -24.14 -13.53
C ASP A 262 -6.54 -22.73 -13.26
N LEU A 263 -7.30 -22.14 -14.20
CA LEU A 263 -7.90 -20.81 -14.05
C LEU A 263 -8.83 -20.76 -12.83
N ILE A 264 -9.69 -21.77 -12.69
CA ILE A 264 -10.64 -21.88 -11.57
C ILE A 264 -9.89 -22.04 -10.24
N VAL A 265 -8.84 -22.86 -10.19
CA VAL A 265 -8.05 -23.10 -8.96
C VAL A 265 -7.23 -21.88 -8.57
N ASN A 266 -6.57 -21.21 -9.53
CA ASN A 266 -5.64 -20.12 -9.24
C ASN A 266 -6.33 -18.77 -8.98
N ARG A 267 -7.43 -18.48 -9.68
CA ARG A 267 -8.11 -17.16 -9.64
C ARG A 267 -9.54 -17.22 -9.12
N GLY A 268 -10.07 -18.42 -8.87
CA GLY A 268 -11.45 -18.62 -8.44
C GLY A 268 -12.46 -18.57 -9.58
N THR A 269 -13.71 -18.86 -9.23
CA THR A 269 -14.84 -19.01 -10.16
C THR A 269 -15.14 -17.74 -10.96
N GLY A 270 -14.99 -16.57 -10.34
CA GLY A 270 -15.25 -15.28 -10.98
C GLY A 270 -14.38 -15.02 -12.21
N ALA A 271 -13.14 -15.51 -12.24
CA ALA A 271 -12.29 -15.39 -13.43
C ALA A 271 -12.80 -16.24 -14.60
N PHE A 272 -13.33 -17.43 -14.30
CA PHE A 272 -13.98 -18.27 -15.30
C PHE A 272 -15.31 -17.69 -15.78
N ASP A 273 -16.13 -17.14 -14.88
CA ASP A 273 -17.37 -16.43 -15.23
C ASP A 273 -17.09 -15.25 -16.18
N ILE A 274 -16.01 -14.49 -15.95
CA ILE A 274 -15.56 -13.41 -16.83
C ILE A 274 -15.12 -13.94 -18.20
N ALA A 275 -14.36 -15.03 -18.25
CA ALA A 275 -13.92 -15.63 -19.52
C ALA A 275 -15.10 -16.12 -20.36
N TYR A 276 -16.10 -16.73 -19.70
CA TYR A 276 -17.37 -17.15 -20.30
C TYR A 276 -18.18 -15.95 -20.81
N ALA A 277 -18.40 -14.94 -19.97
CA ALA A 277 -19.17 -13.74 -20.34
C ALA A 277 -18.53 -12.98 -21.51
N LYS A 278 -17.20 -12.88 -21.56
CA LYS A 278 -16.46 -12.29 -22.69
C LYS A 278 -16.66 -13.09 -23.99
N ALA A 279 -16.72 -14.41 -23.92
CA ALA A 279 -16.97 -15.25 -25.09
C ALA A 279 -18.41 -15.09 -25.60
N MET A 280 -19.39 -15.10 -24.68
CA MET A 280 -20.79 -14.82 -25.01
C MET A 280 -20.97 -13.42 -25.63
N SER A 281 -20.32 -12.38 -25.07
CA SER A 281 -20.35 -11.03 -25.64
C SER A 281 -19.71 -10.93 -27.03
N ARG A 282 -18.64 -11.69 -27.31
CA ARG A 282 -18.05 -11.77 -28.66
C ARG A 282 -19.01 -12.39 -29.66
N LEU A 283 -19.74 -13.43 -29.25
CA LEU A 283 -20.79 -14.04 -30.05
C LEU A 283 -21.91 -13.05 -30.33
N GLU A 284 -22.46 -12.39 -29.31
CA GLU A 284 -23.52 -11.37 -29.43
C GLU A 284 -23.16 -10.27 -30.44
N LYS A 285 -21.89 -9.87 -30.53
CA LYS A 285 -21.39 -8.93 -31.53
C LYS A 285 -21.44 -9.47 -32.97
N GLN A 286 -21.27 -10.78 -33.17
CA GLN A 286 -21.38 -11.43 -34.48
C GLN A 286 -22.85 -11.50 -34.96
N PHE A 287 -23.81 -11.64 -34.03
CA PHE A 287 -25.25 -11.64 -34.37
C PHE A 287 -25.78 -10.27 -34.80
N LYS A 288 -25.20 -9.17 -34.26
CA LYS A 288 -25.55 -7.80 -34.66
C LYS A 288 -24.99 -7.40 -36.04
N ALA A 289 -24.11 -8.21 -36.64
CA ALA A 289 -23.47 -7.91 -37.93
C ALA A 289 -24.28 -8.36 -39.18
N GLY A 290 -25.52 -8.86 -38.99
CA GLY A 290 -26.35 -9.46 -40.05
C GLY A 290 -27.48 -8.61 -40.64
N GLY A 291 -27.38 -7.28 -40.62
CA GLY A 291 -28.32 -6.38 -41.32
C GLY A 291 -27.76 -5.94 -42.68
N THR A 292 -28.53 -6.14 -43.75
CA THR A 292 -28.23 -5.81 -45.15
C THR A 292 -27.50 -4.47 -45.35
N TYR A 293 -26.45 -4.49 -46.17
CA TYR A 293 -25.91 -3.29 -46.83
C TYR A 293 -26.99 -2.70 -47.76
N SER A 294 -27.76 -1.74 -47.24
CA SER A 294 -28.25 -0.63 -48.03
C SER A 294 -27.26 0.52 -47.91
N ASP A 295 -26.82 1.03 -49.04
CA ASP A 295 -26.14 2.32 -49.11
C ASP A 295 -27.00 3.40 -48.42
N ASP A 296 -26.33 4.21 -47.62
CA ASP A 296 -26.76 5.43 -46.94
C ASP A 296 -27.80 5.36 -45.79
N ASP A 297 -27.39 6.01 -44.67
CA ASP A 297 -28.15 6.46 -43.49
C ASP A 297 -28.86 5.45 -42.58
N ASP A 298 -28.13 4.95 -41.57
CA ASP A 298 -28.33 5.30 -40.14
C ASP A 298 -27.57 4.30 -39.23
N LYS A 299 -26.28 4.56 -39.00
CA LYS A 299 -25.56 3.95 -37.87
C LYS A 299 -26.15 4.53 -36.58
N VAL A 300 -26.77 3.71 -35.73
CA VAL A 300 -27.01 4.09 -34.33
C VAL A 300 -25.65 4.39 -33.71
N LYS A 301 -25.31 5.67 -33.65
CA LYS A 301 -24.06 6.15 -33.07
C LYS A 301 -24.06 5.73 -31.60
N PRO A 302 -22.92 5.27 -31.05
CA PRO A 302 -22.80 5.16 -29.60
C PRO A 302 -23.22 6.50 -28.97
N PRO A 303 -23.92 6.48 -27.83
CA PRO A 303 -24.38 7.70 -27.19
C PRO A 303 -23.20 8.64 -27.01
N LYS A 304 -23.45 9.95 -27.10
CA LYS A 304 -22.33 10.89 -26.99
C LYS A 304 -21.70 10.68 -25.62
N GLN A 305 -20.38 10.63 -25.59
CA GLN A 305 -19.60 10.39 -24.37
C GLN A 305 -20.00 11.34 -23.23
N ILE A 306 -20.44 12.56 -23.58
CA ILE A 306 -20.94 13.56 -22.64
C ILE A 306 -22.28 13.19 -22.01
N ASP A 307 -23.18 12.57 -22.78
CA ASP A 307 -24.51 12.18 -22.29
C ASP A 307 -24.35 11.02 -21.30
N VAL A 308 -23.52 10.03 -21.64
CA VAL A 308 -23.15 8.92 -20.75
C VAL A 308 -22.44 9.43 -19.48
N ALA A 309 -21.48 10.34 -19.62
CA ALA A 309 -20.78 10.90 -18.46
C ALA A 309 -21.74 11.66 -17.53
N ARG A 310 -22.73 12.38 -18.07
CA ARG A 310 -23.75 13.08 -17.28
C ARG A 310 -24.71 12.13 -16.58
N GLU A 311 -25.18 11.09 -17.27
CA GLU A 311 -26.04 10.07 -16.67
C GLU A 311 -25.35 9.35 -15.50
N ILE A 312 -24.09 8.95 -15.70
CA ILE A 312 -23.27 8.38 -14.63
C ILE A 312 -23.06 9.40 -13.51
N ALA A 313 -22.78 10.67 -13.84
CA ALA A 313 -22.62 11.71 -12.84
C ALA A 313 -23.89 11.91 -12.01
N GLU A 314 -25.07 11.92 -12.62
CA GLU A 314 -26.35 12.07 -11.93
C GLU A 314 -26.63 10.90 -10.97
N LYS A 315 -26.41 9.67 -11.43
CA LYS A 315 -26.67 8.46 -10.64
C LYS A 315 -25.66 8.22 -9.53
N TYR A 316 -24.39 8.58 -9.75
CA TYR A 316 -23.29 8.27 -8.83
C TYR A 316 -22.71 9.49 -8.09
N ARG A 317 -23.31 10.68 -8.18
CA ARG A 317 -22.82 11.91 -7.49
C ARG A 317 -22.60 11.76 -5.99
N ASN A 318 -23.38 10.88 -5.36
CA ASN A 318 -23.31 10.61 -3.93
C ASN A 318 -22.26 9.55 -3.56
N ILE A 319 -21.69 8.85 -4.56
CA ILE A 319 -20.79 7.72 -4.36
C ILE A 319 -19.41 8.01 -4.96
N LEU A 320 -19.31 8.82 -6.02
CA LEU A 320 -18.06 9.17 -6.70
C LEU A 320 -17.85 10.69 -6.70
N ALA A 321 -16.62 11.10 -6.45
CA ALA A 321 -16.17 12.49 -6.57
C ALA A 321 -14.70 12.54 -6.97
N PHE A 322 -14.28 13.58 -7.70
CA PHE A 322 -12.87 13.80 -8.01
C PHE A 322 -12.31 14.93 -7.15
N ASN A 323 -11.36 14.61 -6.27
CA ASN A 323 -10.74 15.59 -5.40
C ASN A 323 -9.61 16.33 -6.14
N ASN A 324 -9.83 17.60 -6.47
CA ASN A 324 -8.87 18.41 -7.21
C ASN A 324 -7.62 18.80 -6.39
N GLU A 325 -7.70 18.84 -5.06
CA GLU A 325 -6.58 19.27 -4.20
C GLU A 325 -5.42 18.26 -4.24
N ILE A 326 -5.75 16.97 -4.36
CA ILE A 326 -4.79 15.87 -4.42
C ILE A 326 -4.78 15.15 -5.77
N GLY A 327 -5.68 15.52 -6.69
CA GLY A 327 -5.74 15.00 -8.05
C GLY A 327 -6.09 13.51 -8.12
N CYS A 328 -7.00 13.04 -7.27
CA CYS A 328 -7.43 11.63 -7.27
C CYS A 328 -8.95 11.47 -7.17
N TRP A 329 -9.43 10.31 -7.60
CA TRP A 329 -10.81 9.92 -7.36
C TRP A 329 -11.03 9.51 -5.91
N MET A 330 -12.25 9.76 -5.45
CA MET A 330 -12.72 9.39 -4.14
C MET A 330 -14.03 8.61 -4.30
N ARG A 331 -14.18 7.54 -3.53
CA ARG A 331 -15.41 6.74 -3.50
C ARG A 331 -15.96 6.62 -2.09
N TYR A 332 -17.25 6.89 -1.94
CA TYR A 332 -17.96 6.81 -0.68
C TYR A 332 -18.28 5.36 -0.32
N ALA A 333 -18.13 5.01 0.95
CA ALA A 333 -18.36 3.67 1.48
C ALA A 333 -17.55 2.58 0.75
N ALA A 334 -16.32 2.91 0.36
CA ALA A 334 -15.45 2.03 -0.42
C ALA A 334 -14.83 0.91 0.41
N ASP A 335 -13.98 1.29 1.38
CA ASP A 335 -13.34 0.37 2.32
C ASP A 335 -14.14 0.25 3.62
N ASN A 336 -14.70 1.37 4.07
CA ASN A 336 -15.42 1.53 5.32
C ASN A 336 -16.73 2.26 5.07
N VAL A 337 -17.82 1.79 5.68
CA VAL A 337 -19.14 2.43 5.61
C VAL A 337 -19.03 3.88 6.07
N GLY A 338 -19.68 4.79 5.36
CA GLY A 338 -19.86 6.15 5.86
C GLY A 338 -18.71 7.15 5.60
N VAL A 339 -17.60 6.70 5.00
CA VAL A 339 -16.42 7.53 4.70
C VAL A 339 -16.00 7.45 3.24
N TRP A 340 -15.22 8.43 2.78
CA TRP A 340 -14.65 8.49 1.45
C TRP A 340 -13.22 7.93 1.42
N ALA A 341 -12.96 6.96 0.54
CA ALA A 341 -11.63 6.42 0.31
C ALA A 341 -11.08 6.85 -1.06
N ARG A 342 -9.75 6.85 -1.20
CA ARG A 342 -9.06 7.15 -2.45
C ARG A 342 -9.18 5.97 -3.41
N GLU A 343 -9.36 6.26 -4.70
CA GLU A 343 -9.40 5.25 -5.76
C GLU A 343 -8.40 5.58 -6.88
N THR A 344 -7.94 4.55 -7.59
CA THR A 344 -7.05 4.74 -8.74
C THR A 344 -7.85 5.07 -10.00
N ASP A 345 -7.21 5.76 -10.95
CA ASP A 345 -7.82 6.07 -12.24
C ASP A 345 -8.22 4.78 -12.99
N GLU A 346 -7.40 3.73 -12.90
CA GLU A 346 -7.65 2.43 -13.53
C GLU A 346 -8.88 1.73 -12.94
N TYR A 347 -9.07 1.80 -11.62
CA TYR A 347 -10.21 1.15 -10.97
C TYR A 347 -11.52 1.90 -11.31
N ILE A 348 -11.50 3.22 -11.32
CA ILE A 348 -12.65 4.03 -11.75
C ILE A 348 -12.97 3.79 -13.23
N GLU A 349 -11.96 3.68 -14.09
CA GLU A 349 -12.15 3.31 -15.49
C GLU A 349 -12.81 1.92 -15.62
N SER A 350 -12.44 0.97 -14.75
CA SER A 350 -13.10 -0.34 -14.70
C SER A 350 -14.57 -0.27 -14.22
N ILE A 351 -14.89 0.58 -13.24
CA ILE A 351 -16.27 0.80 -12.77
C ILE A 351 -17.11 1.40 -13.90
N VAL A 352 -16.60 2.46 -14.53
CA VAL A 352 -17.28 3.12 -15.66
C VAL A 352 -17.46 2.14 -16.82
N TYR A 353 -16.46 1.30 -17.12
CA TYR A 353 -16.58 0.23 -18.10
C TYR A 353 -17.74 -0.72 -17.79
N GLN A 354 -17.88 -1.19 -16.54
CA GLN A 354 -18.98 -2.08 -16.14
C GLN A 354 -20.35 -1.39 -16.19
N ILE A 355 -20.43 -0.11 -15.81
CA ILE A 355 -21.69 0.66 -15.87
C ILE A 355 -22.16 0.78 -17.32
N ILE A 356 -21.28 1.20 -18.23
CA ILE A 356 -21.62 1.36 -19.65
C ILE A 356 -22.07 0.02 -20.27
N LEU A 357 -21.41 -1.08 -19.90
CA LEU A 357 -21.85 -2.44 -20.31
C LEU A 357 -23.25 -2.78 -19.78
N SER A 358 -23.53 -2.46 -18.51
CA SER A 358 -24.83 -2.76 -17.88
C SER A 358 -25.98 -1.95 -18.48
N GLU A 359 -25.70 -0.78 -19.04
CA GLU A 359 -26.67 0.09 -19.73
C GLU A 359 -26.93 -0.36 -21.19
N GLY A 360 -26.39 -1.50 -21.60
CA GLY A 360 -26.64 -2.09 -22.92
C GLY A 360 -25.83 -1.47 -24.05
N HIS A 361 -24.87 -0.59 -23.74
CA HIS A 361 -23.89 -0.12 -24.70
C HIS A 361 -22.75 -1.13 -24.76
N ASP A 362 -22.61 -1.87 -25.86
CA ASP A 362 -21.60 -2.93 -26.02
C ASP A 362 -20.58 -2.65 -27.14
N ASN A 363 -20.82 -1.57 -27.89
CA ASN A 363 -20.04 -1.13 -29.04
C ASN A 363 -19.31 0.20 -28.79
N PHE A 364 -18.44 0.22 -27.78
CA PHE A 364 -17.59 1.36 -27.46
C PHE A 364 -16.12 0.93 -27.39
N SER A 365 -15.19 1.79 -27.83
CA SER A 365 -13.75 1.52 -27.76
C SER A 365 -13.18 1.78 -26.36
N SER A 366 -11.98 1.30 -26.05
CA SER A 366 -11.29 1.70 -24.80
C SER A 366 -11.16 3.22 -24.70
N ALA A 367 -10.84 3.88 -25.81
CA ALA A 367 -10.77 5.34 -25.89
C ALA A 367 -12.11 6.04 -25.57
N PHE A 368 -13.25 5.38 -25.80
CA PHE A 368 -14.56 5.89 -25.38
C PHE A 368 -14.67 5.94 -23.86
N VAL A 369 -14.31 4.84 -23.18
CA VAL A 369 -14.34 4.76 -21.69
C VAL A 369 -13.43 5.80 -21.09
N SER A 370 -12.17 5.88 -21.55
CA SER A 370 -11.23 6.88 -21.04
C SER A 370 -11.73 8.31 -21.29
N SER A 371 -12.44 8.55 -22.41
CA SER A 371 -13.09 9.84 -22.67
C SER A 371 -14.27 10.11 -21.75
N VAL A 372 -15.09 9.11 -21.44
CA VAL A 372 -16.19 9.20 -20.46
C VAL A 372 -15.64 9.49 -19.07
N VAL A 373 -14.61 8.77 -18.60
CA VAL A 373 -13.96 9.04 -17.31
C VAL A 373 -13.42 10.47 -17.26
N ARG A 374 -12.79 10.95 -18.34
CA ARG A 374 -12.32 12.33 -18.44
C ARG A 374 -13.46 13.35 -18.35
N LEU A 375 -14.59 13.10 -19.00
CA LEU A 375 -15.77 13.97 -18.92
C LEU A 375 -16.45 13.89 -17.56
N LEU A 376 -16.55 12.69 -16.98
CA LEU A 376 -17.07 12.44 -15.63
C LEU A 376 -16.25 13.21 -14.60
N ARG A 377 -14.92 13.30 -14.79
CA ARG A 377 -14.05 14.14 -13.97
C ARG A 377 -14.49 15.60 -13.99
N HIS A 378 -14.94 16.13 -15.13
CA HIS A 378 -15.44 17.52 -15.21
C HIS A 378 -16.79 17.70 -14.50
N GLU A 379 -17.64 16.67 -14.47
CA GLU A 379 -18.98 16.70 -13.85
C GLU A 379 -18.95 16.48 -12.32
N LEU A 380 -17.95 15.75 -11.83
CA LEU A 380 -17.80 15.33 -10.41
C LEU A 380 -16.58 15.94 -9.71
N ILE A 381 -15.94 16.96 -10.31
CA ILE A 381 -14.81 17.65 -9.70
C ILE A 381 -15.24 18.46 -8.46
N GLU A 382 -14.55 18.21 -7.36
CA GLU A 382 -14.63 19.00 -6.15
C GLU A 382 -13.37 19.84 -6.03
N ARG A 383 -13.53 21.16 -6.06
CA ARG A 383 -12.40 22.09 -5.97
C ARG A 383 -11.71 22.02 -4.62
N SER A 384 -12.50 21.90 -3.55
CA SER A 384 -12.04 21.79 -2.16
C SER A 384 -12.82 20.69 -1.46
N TRP A 385 -12.14 19.84 -0.69
CA TRP A 385 -12.77 18.64 -0.16
C TRP A 385 -13.78 18.88 0.99
N ASN A 386 -13.86 20.10 1.54
CA ASN A 386 -14.89 20.58 2.48
C ASN A 386 -15.35 19.55 3.54
N GLU A 387 -14.40 18.80 4.08
CA GLU A 387 -14.65 17.81 5.11
C GLU A 387 -15.16 18.47 6.39
N LYS A 388 -16.23 17.91 6.97
CA LYS A 388 -16.78 18.42 8.22
C LYS A 388 -15.75 18.30 9.34
N PRO A 389 -15.58 19.37 10.15
CA PRO A 389 -14.49 19.39 11.11
C PRO A 389 -14.78 18.40 12.26
N PRO A 390 -13.75 17.71 12.75
CA PRO A 390 -13.87 16.73 13.82
C PRO A 390 -14.15 17.33 15.21
N THR A 391 -14.12 18.65 15.32
CA THR A 391 -14.62 19.41 16.47
C THR A 391 -16.15 19.48 16.50
N GLU A 392 -16.82 19.24 15.38
CA GLU A 392 -18.29 19.27 15.24
C GLU A 392 -18.87 17.89 14.96
N PHE A 393 -18.24 17.12 14.07
CA PHE A 393 -18.74 15.83 13.58
C PHE A 393 -17.68 14.74 13.74
N LEU A 394 -17.99 13.71 14.53
CA LEU A 394 -17.08 12.60 14.80
C LEU A 394 -17.61 11.28 14.21
N PRO A 395 -16.97 10.74 13.17
CA PRO A 395 -17.41 9.50 12.52
C PRO A 395 -17.11 8.24 13.37
N PHE A 396 -18.12 7.40 13.56
CA PHE A 396 -18.06 6.05 14.14
C PHE A 396 -18.55 5.02 13.11
N ARG A 397 -18.39 3.71 13.38
CA ARG A 397 -18.87 2.65 12.47
C ARG A 397 -20.40 2.61 12.29
N ASN A 398 -21.16 3.10 13.27
CA ASN A 398 -22.63 3.07 13.29
C ASN A 398 -23.28 4.43 13.02
N GLY A 399 -22.52 5.45 12.65
CA GLY A 399 -23.03 6.79 12.38
C GLY A 399 -22.02 7.89 12.66
N VAL A 400 -22.47 9.14 12.55
CA VAL A 400 -21.67 10.32 12.87
C VAL A 400 -22.21 10.95 14.13
N LEU A 401 -21.36 11.19 15.13
CA LEU A 401 -21.75 11.90 16.35
C LEU A 401 -21.64 13.40 16.10
N GLU A 402 -22.74 14.12 16.27
CA GLU A 402 -22.72 15.58 16.35
C GLU A 402 -22.34 16.00 17.78
N ILE A 403 -21.14 16.57 17.94
CA ILE A 403 -20.54 16.83 19.26
C ILE A 403 -21.37 17.83 20.08
N ALA A 404 -21.92 18.85 19.43
CA ALA A 404 -22.69 19.90 20.11
C ALA A 404 -23.99 19.37 20.75
N THR A 405 -24.66 18.41 20.11
CA THR A 405 -25.94 17.87 20.57
C THR A 405 -25.81 16.52 21.26
N GLY A 406 -24.68 15.84 21.10
CA GLY A 406 -24.47 14.45 21.54
C GLY A 406 -25.30 13.44 20.75
N LYS A 407 -25.92 13.84 19.64
CA LYS A 407 -26.80 12.99 18.84
C LYS A 407 -26.00 12.21 17.79
N LEU A 408 -26.23 10.89 17.75
CA LEU A 408 -25.76 10.04 16.66
C LEU A 408 -26.71 10.20 15.45
N ILE A 409 -26.18 10.65 14.33
CA ILE A 409 -26.89 10.81 13.06
C ILE A 409 -26.38 9.82 12.01
N GLU A 410 -27.19 9.56 11.00
CA GLU A 410 -26.83 8.64 9.92
C GLU A 410 -25.65 9.17 9.09
N HIS A 411 -24.89 8.23 8.51
CA HIS A 411 -23.84 8.58 7.57
C HIS A 411 -24.40 9.25 6.33
N ALA A 412 -23.75 10.34 5.89
CA ALA A 412 -24.08 11.00 4.64
C ALA A 412 -22.82 11.37 3.84
N PRO A 413 -22.82 11.17 2.51
CA PRO A 413 -21.69 11.52 1.66
C PRO A 413 -21.36 13.01 1.67
N GLY A 414 -22.37 13.86 1.95
CA GLY A 414 -22.23 15.31 2.06
C GLY A 414 -21.31 15.78 3.20
N TYR A 415 -21.00 14.93 4.19
CA TYR A 415 -20.04 15.28 5.25
C TYR A 415 -18.58 15.22 4.80
N ARG A 416 -18.30 14.55 3.67
CA ARG A 416 -16.96 14.40 3.06
C ARG A 416 -15.88 13.81 3.98
N LEU A 417 -16.29 13.10 5.03
CA LEU A 417 -15.43 12.44 6.01
C LEU A 417 -14.54 11.40 5.32
N THR A 418 -13.22 11.45 5.55
CA THR A 418 -12.25 10.50 4.97
C THR A 418 -11.74 9.47 5.97
N TRP A 419 -12.26 9.50 7.20
CA TRP A 419 -11.81 8.67 8.31
C TRP A 419 -12.97 8.39 9.26
N GLN A 420 -12.81 7.37 10.10
CA GLN A 420 -13.75 7.04 11.17
C GLN A 420 -13.04 6.40 12.35
N LEU A 421 -13.66 6.43 13.52
CA LEU A 421 -13.24 5.64 14.67
C LEU A 421 -13.60 4.16 14.44
N PRO A 422 -12.72 3.21 14.79
CA PRO A 422 -12.89 1.79 14.49
C PRO A 422 -13.90 1.07 15.41
N ARG A 423 -14.89 1.79 15.95
CA ARG A 423 -15.88 1.28 16.90
C ARG A 423 -17.24 1.93 16.70
N ASN A 424 -18.26 1.33 17.29
CA ASN A 424 -19.60 1.92 17.38
C ASN A 424 -19.63 2.96 18.52
N HIS A 425 -20.37 4.04 18.32
CA HIS A 425 -20.75 4.93 19.40
C HIS A 425 -21.72 4.21 20.35
N SER A 426 -21.42 4.23 21.64
CA SER A 426 -22.25 3.70 22.73
C SER A 426 -22.17 4.66 23.91
N THR A 427 -23.28 4.91 24.61
CA THR A 427 -23.33 5.73 25.84
C THR A 427 -23.12 4.91 27.11
N GLU A 428 -22.95 3.60 27.00
CA GLU A 428 -22.84 2.68 28.14
C GLU A 428 -21.39 2.28 28.43
N GLY A 429 -21.14 1.88 29.67
CA GLY A 429 -19.86 1.31 30.12
C GLY A 429 -19.12 2.16 31.16
N ALA A 430 -18.04 1.59 31.67
CA ALA A 430 -17.06 2.24 32.54
C ALA A 430 -15.66 2.03 31.96
N PHE A 431 -14.68 2.80 32.42
CA PHE A 431 -13.29 2.71 31.95
C PHE A 431 -12.29 2.53 33.10
N ASP A 432 -12.63 1.66 34.06
CA ASP A 432 -11.87 1.49 35.29
C ASP A 432 -10.42 1.04 35.06
N LYS A 433 -10.17 0.17 34.06
CA LYS A 433 -8.80 -0.29 33.75
C LYS A 433 -7.99 0.79 33.07
N ILE A 434 -8.58 1.53 32.12
CA ILE A 434 -7.93 2.68 31.49
C ILE A 434 -7.63 3.74 32.56
N ASN A 435 -8.59 4.03 33.43
CA ASN A 435 -8.46 5.00 34.51
C ASN A 435 -7.32 4.62 35.46
N LYS A 436 -7.30 3.36 35.91
CA LYS A 436 -6.24 2.81 36.76
C LYS A 436 -4.88 2.82 36.07
N PHE A 437 -4.82 2.50 34.78
CA PHE A 437 -3.59 2.59 34.00
C PHE A 437 -3.06 4.03 33.96
N LEU A 438 -3.92 5.02 33.76
CA LEU A 438 -3.54 6.44 33.77
C LEU A 438 -3.09 6.88 35.18
N ASP A 439 -3.73 6.41 36.24
CA ASP A 439 -3.28 6.63 37.63
C ASP A 439 -1.88 6.03 37.86
N ASP A 440 -1.65 4.79 37.41
CA ASP A 440 -0.35 4.12 37.51
C ASP A 440 0.72 4.87 36.69
N LEU A 441 0.42 5.28 35.46
CA LEU A 441 1.34 6.01 34.58
C LEU A 441 1.77 7.36 35.18
N THR A 442 0.85 8.02 35.88
CA THR A 442 1.05 9.34 36.49
C THR A 442 1.42 9.29 37.96
N ALA A 443 1.62 8.09 38.53
CA ALA A 443 1.85 7.86 39.95
C ALA A 443 0.81 8.55 40.86
N GLY A 444 -0.45 8.62 40.41
CA GLY A 444 -1.56 9.25 41.12
C GLY A 444 -1.62 10.78 40.99
N ASN A 445 -0.74 11.42 40.20
CA ASN A 445 -0.80 12.86 39.99
C ASN A 445 -1.99 13.24 39.09
N ALA A 446 -3.00 13.86 39.70
CA ALA A 446 -4.24 14.25 39.04
C ALA A 446 -4.03 15.26 37.89
N ALA A 447 -3.09 16.20 38.02
CA ALA A 447 -2.82 17.22 36.99
C ALA A 447 -2.13 16.62 35.76
N LEU A 448 -1.17 15.70 35.96
CA LEU A 448 -0.56 14.94 34.86
C LEU A 448 -1.59 14.04 34.16
N LYS A 449 -2.46 13.40 34.93
CA LYS A 449 -3.52 12.55 34.39
C LYS A 449 -4.49 13.36 33.54
N ASP A 450 -4.93 14.50 34.05
CA ASP A 450 -5.79 15.44 33.32
C ASP A 450 -5.12 15.95 32.04
N LEU A 451 -3.82 16.25 32.06
CA LEU A 451 -3.05 16.62 30.87
C LEU A 451 -3.06 15.52 29.80
N LEU A 452 -2.84 14.26 30.19
CA LEU A 452 -2.84 13.13 29.25
C LEU A 452 -4.24 12.89 28.65
N ILE A 453 -5.29 13.05 29.45
CA ILE A 453 -6.68 12.94 29.00
C ILE A 453 -7.05 14.11 28.06
N CYS A 454 -6.67 15.34 28.42
CA CYS A 454 -6.83 16.51 27.55
C CYS A 454 -6.10 16.33 26.22
N TYR A 455 -4.92 15.69 26.24
CA TYR A 455 -4.22 15.32 25.02
C TYR A 455 -5.01 14.31 24.18
N CYS A 456 -5.61 13.27 24.78
CA CYS A 456 -6.52 12.37 24.08
C CYS A 456 -7.70 13.12 23.41
N ASN A 457 -8.31 14.08 24.11
CA ASN A 457 -9.38 14.93 23.55
C ASN A 457 -8.88 15.69 22.32
N ALA A 458 -7.74 16.35 22.47
CA ALA A 458 -7.12 17.14 21.43
C ALA A 458 -6.75 16.29 20.20
N VAL A 459 -6.37 15.02 20.38
CA VAL A 459 -6.12 14.07 19.27
C VAL A 459 -7.42 13.72 18.56
N ILE A 460 -8.47 13.33 19.29
CA ILE A 460 -9.77 12.98 18.71
C ILE A 460 -10.36 14.15 17.93
N LYS A 461 -10.33 15.37 18.50
CA LYS A 461 -10.87 16.59 17.90
C LYS A 461 -9.91 17.27 16.92
N GLY A 462 -8.66 16.85 16.81
CA GLY A 462 -7.69 17.40 15.85
C GLY A 462 -7.34 18.85 16.16
N ARG A 463 -7.05 19.13 17.43
CA ARG A 463 -6.76 20.48 17.94
C ARG A 463 -5.34 20.94 17.61
N ALA A 464 -5.00 20.85 16.34
CA ALA A 464 -3.69 21.25 15.82
C ALA A 464 -3.50 22.78 15.83
N ASP A 465 -4.59 23.54 16.06
CA ASP A 465 -4.59 24.98 16.35
C ASP A 465 -3.75 25.34 17.59
N LEU A 466 -3.64 24.42 18.55
CA LEU A 466 -2.85 24.63 19.77
C LEU A 466 -1.33 24.70 19.49
N GLN A 467 -0.87 24.18 18.35
CA GLN A 467 0.55 24.07 17.99
C GLN A 467 1.40 23.43 19.10
N ARG A 468 0.85 22.38 19.73
CA ARG A 468 1.49 21.62 20.80
C ARG A 468 1.71 20.16 20.38
N PHE A 469 2.77 19.56 20.90
CA PHE A 469 3.04 18.13 20.79
C PHE A 469 3.51 17.60 22.15
N VAL A 470 3.18 16.34 22.45
CA VAL A 470 3.58 15.70 23.70
C VAL A 470 4.88 14.94 23.50
N HIS A 471 5.84 15.17 24.39
CA HIS A 471 7.08 14.40 24.51
C HIS A 471 7.03 13.56 25.79
N LEU A 472 6.77 12.27 25.66
CA LEU A 472 6.87 11.32 26.76
C LEU A 472 8.33 10.92 26.95
N ILE A 473 8.91 11.26 28.10
CA ILE A 473 10.32 10.98 28.40
C ILE A 473 10.46 10.17 29.68
N GLY A 474 11.34 9.18 29.70
CA GLY A 474 11.66 8.43 30.91
C GLY A 474 12.25 7.06 30.60
N LEU A 475 12.55 6.25 31.61
CA LEU A 475 13.20 4.95 31.41
C LEU A 475 12.31 3.92 30.67
N PRO A 476 12.90 2.85 30.09
CA PRO A 476 12.13 1.76 29.51
C PRO A 476 11.21 1.09 30.54
N GLY A 477 10.01 0.71 30.10
CA GLY A 477 9.05 -0.01 30.96
C GLY A 477 8.22 0.87 31.90
N THR A 478 8.15 2.18 31.64
CA THR A 478 7.35 3.13 32.43
C THR A 478 5.93 3.38 31.90
N GLY A 479 5.48 2.60 30.92
CA GLY A 479 4.13 2.71 30.36
C GLY A 479 3.97 3.63 29.14
N LYS A 480 5.02 4.35 28.70
CA LYS A 480 5.00 5.23 27.51
C LYS A 480 4.42 4.56 26.27
N GLY A 481 4.93 3.36 25.93
CA GLY A 481 4.45 2.60 24.78
C GLY A 481 3.00 2.14 24.93
N THR A 482 2.56 1.82 26.15
CA THR A 482 1.17 1.45 26.42
C THR A 482 0.22 2.64 26.29
N PHE A 483 0.64 3.85 26.69
CA PHE A 483 -0.15 5.05 26.47
C PHE A 483 -0.26 5.41 24.98
N SER A 484 0.83 5.25 24.22
CA SER A 484 0.79 5.39 22.76
C SER A 484 -0.22 4.43 22.12
N ARG A 485 -0.20 3.16 22.51
CA ARG A 485 -1.19 2.15 22.08
C ARG A 485 -2.61 2.50 22.47
N LEU A 486 -2.85 2.97 23.70
CA LEU A 486 -4.17 3.43 24.13
C LEU A 486 -4.72 4.51 23.19
N ILE A 487 -3.91 5.51 22.84
CA ILE A 487 -4.34 6.57 21.91
C ILE A 487 -4.53 6.01 20.50
N ILE A 488 -3.63 5.12 20.03
CA ILE A 488 -3.78 4.48 18.72
C ILE A 488 -5.10 3.69 18.65
N SER A 489 -5.43 2.86 19.64
CA SER A 489 -6.73 2.16 19.72
C SER A 489 -7.91 3.15 19.82
N LEU A 490 -7.71 4.27 20.54
CA LEU A 490 -8.72 5.32 20.65
C LEU A 490 -9.06 5.96 19.31
N ILE A 491 -8.13 6.12 18.37
CA ILE A 491 -8.44 6.70 17.05
C ILE A 491 -8.50 5.70 15.91
N GLY A 492 -7.94 4.49 16.05
CA GLY A 492 -7.75 3.51 14.99
C GLY A 492 -6.38 3.64 14.30
N GLU A 493 -5.77 2.49 14.01
CA GLU A 493 -4.44 2.41 13.36
C GLU A 493 -4.44 3.09 11.97
N GLU A 494 -5.56 3.01 11.25
CA GLU A 494 -5.76 3.65 9.95
C GLU A 494 -5.63 5.19 10.01
N ASN A 495 -5.80 5.77 11.20
CA ASN A 495 -5.76 7.20 11.45
C ASN A 495 -4.42 7.69 11.99
N VAL A 496 -3.43 6.80 12.10
CA VAL A 496 -2.11 7.07 12.64
C VAL A 496 -1.05 6.97 11.54
N HIS A 497 0.01 7.75 11.66
CA HIS A 497 1.26 7.54 10.95
C HIS A 497 2.41 7.42 11.95
N THR A 498 3.20 6.37 11.83
CA THR A 498 4.35 6.12 12.72
C THR A 498 5.63 6.25 11.90
N THR A 499 6.58 7.04 12.38
CA THR A 499 7.82 7.35 11.65
C THR A 499 8.92 7.73 12.63
N ASN A 500 10.13 8.02 12.13
CA ASN A 500 11.21 8.57 12.93
C ASN A 500 11.67 9.97 12.47
N LEU A 501 12.36 10.72 13.34
CA LEU A 501 12.80 12.08 13.03
C LEU A 501 13.77 12.15 11.86
N GLU A 502 14.60 11.12 11.67
CA GLU A 502 15.54 11.07 10.57
C GLU A 502 14.83 10.97 9.21
N GLU A 503 13.91 10.01 9.07
CA GLU A 503 13.08 9.82 7.89
C GLU A 503 12.18 11.03 7.64
N TRP A 504 11.54 11.55 8.69
CA TRP A 504 10.69 12.73 8.56
C TRP A 504 11.45 13.95 8.05
N CYS A 505 12.65 14.20 8.57
CA CYS A 505 13.42 15.39 8.22
C CYS A 505 14.21 15.22 6.90
N LYS A 506 14.76 14.03 6.62
CA LYS A 506 15.58 13.79 5.41
C LYS A 506 14.76 13.28 4.22
N GLY A 507 13.74 12.47 4.47
CA GLY A 507 12.90 11.84 3.46
C GLY A 507 12.09 12.85 2.65
N LYS A 508 11.94 12.58 1.35
CA LYS A 508 11.13 13.39 0.42
C LYS A 508 9.66 12.95 0.38
N PHE A 509 9.39 11.68 0.68
CA PHE A 509 8.07 11.07 0.55
C PHE A 509 7.32 10.93 1.88
N GLU A 510 8.05 11.05 3.00
CA GLU A 510 7.53 10.72 4.33
C GLU A 510 6.37 11.61 4.77
N GLN A 511 6.37 12.87 4.34
CA GLN A 511 5.35 13.85 4.71
C GLN A 511 3.99 13.52 4.08
N ALA A 512 3.96 12.81 2.94
CA ALA A 512 2.71 12.43 2.29
C ALA A 512 1.90 11.44 3.16
N ASN A 513 2.57 10.60 3.95
CA ASN A 513 1.93 9.60 4.79
C ASN A 513 1.18 10.21 5.99
N ALA A 514 1.50 11.44 6.39
CA ALA A 514 0.79 12.17 7.44
C ALA A 514 -0.49 12.87 6.93
N TYR A 515 -0.71 12.91 5.60
CA TYR A 515 -1.90 13.55 5.05
C TYR A 515 -3.17 12.84 5.52
N LYS A 516 -4.12 13.61 6.08
CA LYS A 516 -5.40 13.13 6.65
C LYS A 516 -5.26 12.12 7.80
N LYS A 517 -4.08 12.06 8.43
CA LYS A 517 -3.86 11.32 9.67
C LYS A 517 -4.16 12.20 10.88
N ARG A 518 -4.66 11.60 11.94
CA ARG A 518 -5.05 12.28 13.19
C ARG A 518 -3.90 12.38 14.18
N LEU A 519 -2.96 11.45 14.12
CA LEU A 519 -1.78 11.43 14.98
C LEU A 519 -0.53 11.00 14.19
N VAL A 520 0.57 11.72 14.37
CA VAL A 520 1.90 11.23 14.01
C VAL A 520 2.65 10.83 15.27
N VAL A 521 3.16 9.60 15.30
CA VAL A 521 3.93 9.06 16.43
C VAL A 521 5.39 8.89 16.03
N PHE A 522 6.29 9.39 16.89
CA PHE A 522 7.73 9.20 16.83
C PHE A 522 8.16 8.31 18.01
N PRO A 523 8.14 6.97 17.86
CA PRO A 523 8.43 6.05 18.95
C PRO A 523 9.93 5.90 19.16
N ASP A 524 10.34 5.81 20.43
CA ASP A 524 11.70 5.45 20.86
C ASP A 524 12.83 6.22 20.13
N GLU A 525 12.68 7.53 20.04
CA GLU A 525 13.63 8.42 19.39
C GLU A 525 14.94 8.58 20.18
N ASP A 526 16.04 8.61 19.43
CA ASP A 526 17.37 8.97 19.93
C ASP A 526 17.65 10.47 19.74
N LYS A 527 18.78 10.93 20.29
CA LYS A 527 19.24 12.30 20.12
C LYS A 527 19.37 12.66 18.63
N TYR A 528 18.64 13.69 18.19
CA TYR A 528 18.64 14.14 16.81
C TYR A 528 19.46 15.42 16.62
N ALA A 529 20.49 15.36 15.76
CA ALA A 529 21.40 16.48 15.48
C ALA A 529 21.14 17.19 14.13
N GLY A 530 20.12 16.79 13.38
CA GLY A 530 19.82 17.35 12.05
C GLY A 530 18.94 18.60 12.07
N LYS A 531 18.61 19.11 10.88
CA LYS A 531 17.65 20.23 10.72
C LYS A 531 16.23 19.75 10.95
N ILE A 532 15.55 20.31 11.93
CA ILE A 532 14.17 19.95 12.31
C ILE A 532 13.09 20.78 11.60
N GLY A 533 13.42 21.53 10.55
CA GLY A 533 12.48 22.48 9.92
C GLY A 533 11.15 21.85 9.50
N LYS A 534 11.19 20.65 8.92
CA LYS A 534 9.98 19.88 8.54
C LYS A 534 9.16 19.42 9.75
N PHE A 535 9.81 19.08 10.86
CA PHE A 535 9.13 18.74 12.11
C PHE A 535 8.45 19.97 12.74
N LEU A 536 9.09 21.15 12.66
CA LEU A 536 8.47 22.41 13.08
C LEU A 536 7.25 22.77 12.22
N SER A 537 7.28 22.48 10.92
CA SER A 537 6.12 22.66 10.05
C SER A 537 4.99 21.70 10.38
N LEU A 538 5.30 20.44 10.72
CA LEU A 538 4.32 19.44 11.16
C LEU A 538 3.57 19.88 12.41
N THR A 539 4.29 20.43 13.40
CA THR A 539 3.73 20.86 14.70
C THR A 539 3.27 22.32 14.72
N GLY A 540 3.38 23.04 13.60
CA GLY A 540 3.31 24.51 13.55
C GLY A 540 2.14 25.11 12.77
N GLN A 541 1.22 24.31 12.21
CA GLN A 541 0.18 24.78 11.28
C GLN A 541 0.71 25.41 9.98
N ASP A 542 1.94 25.04 9.59
CA ASP A 542 2.57 25.45 8.34
C ASP A 542 2.24 24.47 7.21
N PHE A 543 2.37 24.91 5.96
CA PHE A 543 2.22 24.04 4.81
C PHE A 543 3.40 23.04 4.72
N LEU A 544 3.08 21.76 4.73
CA LEU A 544 3.97 20.67 4.38
C LEU A 544 3.87 20.39 2.88
N ARG A 545 5.01 20.12 2.25
CA ARG A 545 5.09 19.60 0.88
C ARG A 545 5.05 18.08 0.95
N ALA A 546 4.03 17.48 0.32
CA ALA A 546 3.87 16.05 0.16
C ALA A 546 4.32 15.64 -1.24
N GLU A 547 5.17 14.62 -1.33
CA GLU A 547 5.54 13.99 -2.60
C GLU A 547 5.17 12.51 -2.54
N GLU A 548 4.42 12.04 -3.53
CA GLU A 548 4.17 10.60 -3.74
C GLU A 548 4.98 10.14 -4.97
N LYS A 549 5.49 8.91 -4.94
CA LYS A 549 6.32 8.39 -6.04
C LYS A 549 5.53 8.39 -7.36
N ASN A 550 6.12 8.95 -8.41
CA ASN A 550 5.51 9.09 -9.75
C ASN A 550 4.24 9.96 -9.80
N LYS A 551 4.00 10.83 -8.81
CA LYS A 551 2.86 11.76 -8.79
C LYS A 551 3.31 13.19 -8.58
N THR A 552 2.42 14.13 -8.93
CA THR A 552 2.66 15.56 -8.68
C THR A 552 2.66 15.85 -7.18
N ALA A 553 3.64 16.64 -6.74
CA ALA A 553 3.70 17.09 -5.35
C ALA A 553 2.52 18.02 -5.03
N PHE A 554 1.94 17.86 -3.84
CA PHE A 554 0.90 18.75 -3.33
C PHE A 554 1.31 19.35 -1.97
N LYS A 555 0.56 20.33 -1.49
CA LYS A 555 0.80 20.96 -0.20
C LYS A 555 -0.43 20.81 0.68
N PHE A 556 -0.22 20.56 1.96
CA PHE A 556 -1.29 20.49 2.94
C PHE A 556 -0.83 21.05 4.28
N LYS A 557 -1.78 21.46 5.12
CA LYS A 557 -1.53 21.73 6.54
C LYS A 557 -1.90 20.49 7.32
N TYR A 558 -1.04 20.08 8.24
CA TYR A 558 -1.35 18.96 9.11
C TYR A 558 -2.34 19.41 10.19
N ASP A 559 -3.46 18.69 10.30
CA ASP A 559 -4.60 18.98 11.18
C ASP A 559 -4.74 17.99 12.34
N GLY A 560 -3.76 17.09 12.49
CA GLY A 560 -3.62 16.18 13.63
C GLY A 560 -2.62 16.65 14.68
N LEU A 561 -2.36 15.80 15.67
CA LEU A 561 -1.36 16.04 16.72
C LEU A 561 -0.13 15.16 16.57
N VAL A 562 0.91 15.49 17.34
CA VAL A 562 2.18 14.77 17.30
C VAL A 562 2.52 14.27 18.69
N MET A 563 2.84 12.98 18.78
CA MET A 563 3.41 12.37 19.98
C MET A 563 4.82 11.91 19.68
N LEU A 564 5.73 12.17 20.60
CA LEU A 564 7.11 11.76 20.51
C LEU A 564 7.52 11.10 21.83
N MET A 565 8.27 10.01 21.74
CA MET A 565 8.66 9.19 22.88
C MET A 565 10.17 8.96 22.88
N SER A 566 10.82 9.11 24.03
CA SER A 566 12.24 8.74 24.16
C SER A 566 12.64 8.41 25.59
N ASN A 567 13.87 7.90 25.74
CA ASN A 567 14.49 7.73 27.05
C ASN A 567 15.35 8.93 27.47
N PHE A 568 15.76 9.76 26.50
CA PHE A 568 16.64 10.91 26.71
C PHE A 568 16.16 12.12 25.91
N PRO A 569 16.59 13.35 26.28
CA PRO A 569 16.30 14.55 25.50
C PRO A 569 16.78 14.43 24.05
N ILE A 570 15.87 14.68 23.12
CA ILE A 570 16.12 14.51 21.68
C ILE A 570 16.71 15.76 21.07
N PHE A 571 16.09 16.91 21.35
CA PHE A 571 16.44 18.18 20.71
C PHE A 571 17.59 18.87 21.45
N ALA A 572 18.63 19.26 20.72
CA ALA A 572 19.77 20.00 21.24
C ALA A 572 20.02 21.30 20.45
N GLY A 573 20.71 22.26 21.06
CA GLY A 573 21.08 23.53 20.39
C GLY A 573 19.87 24.29 19.82
N ASP A 574 19.97 24.73 18.57
CA ASP A 574 18.92 25.50 17.88
C ASP A 574 17.60 24.72 17.72
N ALA A 575 17.67 23.39 17.60
CA ALA A 575 16.49 22.55 17.50
C ALA A 575 15.63 22.64 18.77
N ALA A 576 16.27 22.63 19.94
CA ALA A 576 15.60 22.76 21.23
C ALA A 576 14.89 24.13 21.39
N ARG A 577 15.48 25.19 20.85
CA ARG A 577 14.87 26.53 20.82
C ARG A 577 13.64 26.55 19.92
N GLY A 578 13.72 25.92 18.75
CA GLY A 578 12.63 25.84 17.78
C GLY A 578 11.40 25.10 18.32
N VAL A 579 11.57 24.08 19.15
CA VAL A 579 10.44 23.29 19.70
C VAL A 579 9.91 23.81 21.02
N LYS A 580 10.64 24.70 21.70
CA LYS A 580 10.35 25.10 23.09
C LYS A 580 8.89 25.47 23.37
N ARG A 581 8.28 26.30 22.54
CA ARG A 581 6.88 26.74 22.73
C ARG A 581 5.83 25.72 22.31
N ARG A 582 6.27 24.60 21.71
CA ARG A 582 5.43 23.56 21.12
C ARG A 582 5.47 22.27 21.95
N VAL A 583 6.57 21.99 22.65
CA VAL A 583 6.76 20.76 23.41
C VAL A 583 6.04 20.83 24.76
N ILE A 584 5.30 19.78 25.08
CA ILE A 584 4.81 19.45 26.42
C ILE A 584 5.60 18.23 26.88
N THR A 585 6.60 18.44 27.75
CA THR A 585 7.43 17.35 28.28
C THR A 585 6.73 16.69 29.44
N VAL A 586 6.35 15.42 29.27
CA VAL A 586 5.69 14.63 30.30
C VAL A 586 6.66 13.58 30.84
N PRO A 587 7.05 13.66 32.13
CA PRO A 587 7.89 12.65 32.75
C PRO A 587 7.12 11.34 32.94
N CYS A 588 7.75 10.23 32.56
CA CYS A 588 7.26 8.88 32.78
C CYS A 588 8.26 8.13 33.65
N ASN A 589 8.17 8.34 34.96
CA ASN A 589 9.16 7.88 35.94
C ASN A 589 8.73 6.61 36.69
N ASN A 590 7.47 6.19 36.59
CA ASN A 590 6.98 5.01 37.30
C ASN A 590 7.27 3.72 36.52
N VAL A 591 8.34 3.00 36.90
CA VAL A 591 8.73 1.75 36.23
C VAL A 591 7.78 0.63 36.66
N VAL A 592 7.08 0.04 35.68
CA VAL A 592 6.21 -1.11 35.92
C VAL A 592 7.08 -2.36 36.15
N PRO A 593 6.95 -3.05 37.30
CA PRO A 593 7.69 -4.29 37.58
C PRO A 593 7.44 -5.35 36.50
N THR A 594 8.48 -6.08 36.09
CA THR A 594 8.40 -7.03 34.96
C THR A 594 7.28 -8.07 35.11
N GLY A 595 7.01 -8.55 36.33
CA GLY A 595 5.93 -9.51 36.62
C GLY A 595 4.51 -8.94 36.55
N LYS A 596 4.35 -7.61 36.48
CA LYS A 596 3.06 -6.91 36.29
C LYS A 596 2.86 -6.43 34.84
N ARG A 597 3.86 -6.62 33.96
CA ARG A 597 3.77 -6.25 32.55
C ARG A 597 2.90 -7.27 31.82
N ARG A 598 1.75 -6.83 31.32
CA ARG A 598 0.80 -7.62 30.53
C ARG A 598 0.41 -6.85 29.28
N ASN A 599 -0.11 -7.55 28.27
CA ASN A 599 -0.68 -6.86 27.11
C ASN A 599 -2.03 -6.25 27.53
N MET A 600 -2.08 -4.92 27.66
CA MET A 600 -3.27 -4.20 28.10
C MET A 600 -4.16 -3.73 26.94
N GLU A 601 -3.75 -3.95 25.68
CA GLU A 601 -4.51 -3.53 24.49
C GLU A 601 -5.91 -4.19 24.45
N GLU A 602 -5.95 -5.51 24.57
CA GLU A 602 -7.22 -6.27 24.63
C GLU A 602 -8.07 -5.90 25.86
N GLU A 603 -7.43 -5.39 26.92
CA GLU A 603 -8.14 -4.96 28.13
C GLU A 603 -8.80 -3.59 27.98
N PHE A 604 -8.26 -2.73 27.11
CA PHE A 604 -8.78 -1.38 26.86
C PHE A 604 -9.97 -1.39 25.89
N GLU A 605 -9.98 -2.28 24.89
CA GLU A 605 -11.02 -2.31 23.84
C GLU A 605 -12.46 -2.21 24.38
N PRO A 606 -12.88 -2.99 25.40
CA PRO A 606 -14.24 -2.91 25.94
C PRO A 606 -14.56 -1.57 26.62
N GLU A 607 -13.54 -0.84 27.08
CA GLU A 607 -13.65 0.41 27.84
C GLU A 607 -13.52 1.66 26.95
N LEU A 608 -13.02 1.51 25.72
CA LEU A 608 -12.83 2.62 24.78
C LEU A 608 -14.10 3.44 24.49
N PRO A 609 -15.31 2.85 24.35
CA PRO A 609 -16.52 3.65 24.14
C PRO A 609 -16.80 4.61 25.31
N ALA A 610 -16.76 4.10 26.54
CA ALA A 610 -16.96 4.90 27.74
C ALA A 610 -15.87 5.97 27.91
N PHE A 611 -14.61 5.60 27.68
CA PHE A 611 -13.49 6.54 27.72
C PHE A 611 -13.61 7.62 26.64
N THR A 612 -14.06 7.29 25.43
CA THR A 612 -14.28 8.26 24.35
C THR A 612 -15.31 9.31 24.75
N ASN A 613 -16.45 8.90 25.33
CA ASN A 613 -17.48 9.83 25.77
C ASN A 613 -17.00 10.74 26.90
N TYR A 614 -16.25 10.18 27.85
CA TYR A 614 -15.64 10.97 28.92
C TYR A 614 -14.68 12.00 28.36
N VAL A 615 -13.80 11.59 27.45
CA VAL A 615 -12.85 12.51 26.81
C VAL A 615 -13.58 13.61 26.04
N LEU A 616 -14.68 13.29 25.33
CA LEU A 616 -15.47 14.26 24.57
C LEU A 616 -16.29 15.24 25.45
N SER A 617 -16.63 14.86 26.68
CA SER A 617 -17.39 15.71 27.60
C SER A 617 -16.57 16.86 28.19
N ILE A 618 -15.24 16.80 28.07
CA ILE A 618 -14.32 17.83 28.56
C ILE A 618 -14.48 19.09 27.69
N ALA A 619 -14.66 20.23 28.37
CA ALA A 619 -14.81 21.53 27.72
C ALA A 619 -13.54 21.95 26.95
N ASP A 620 -13.72 22.52 25.75
CA ASP A 620 -12.60 22.91 24.88
C ASP A 620 -11.71 24.00 25.49
N ASP A 621 -12.29 24.88 26.33
CA ASP A 621 -11.54 25.90 27.08
C ASP A 621 -10.60 25.29 28.11
N HIS A 622 -11.06 24.23 28.80
CA HIS A 622 -10.23 23.48 29.75
C HIS A 622 -9.07 22.78 29.05
N VAL A 623 -9.37 22.05 27.97
CA VAL A 623 -8.33 21.39 27.13
C VAL A 623 -7.30 22.40 26.64
N THR A 624 -7.76 23.57 26.19
CA THR A 624 -6.89 24.66 25.73
C THR A 624 -6.02 25.18 26.87
N ALA A 625 -6.60 25.43 28.06
CA ALA A 625 -5.87 25.93 29.22
C ALA A 625 -4.77 24.96 29.70
N VAL A 626 -5.10 23.67 29.78
CA VAL A 626 -4.17 22.62 30.21
C VAL A 626 -3.03 22.44 29.20
N LEU A 627 -3.33 22.30 27.91
CA LEU A 627 -2.30 22.03 26.89
C LEU A 627 -1.45 23.27 26.56
N LEU A 628 -1.97 24.49 26.73
CA LEU A 628 -1.15 25.71 26.63
C LEU A 628 -0.26 25.92 27.87
N GLY A 629 -0.50 25.18 28.96
CA GLY A 629 0.25 25.28 30.21
C GLY A 629 -0.08 26.55 30.99
N ILE A 630 -1.35 27.00 30.97
CA ILE A 630 -1.79 28.16 31.77
C ILE A 630 -1.59 27.88 33.26
N GLN A 631 -1.96 26.66 33.68
CA GLN A 631 -1.60 26.14 34.99
C GLN A 631 -0.29 25.36 34.89
N GLU A 632 0.65 25.70 35.76
CA GLU A 632 1.95 25.06 35.84
C GLU A 632 1.82 23.69 36.50
N ILE A 633 2.27 22.64 35.80
CA ILE A 633 2.37 21.29 36.36
C ILE A 633 3.82 21.08 36.83
N PRO A 634 4.07 20.97 38.15
CA PRO A 634 5.40 20.90 38.73
C PRO A 634 6.35 19.90 38.04
N GLU A 635 5.89 18.68 37.87
CA GLU A 635 6.69 17.57 37.34
C GLU A 635 7.10 17.82 35.89
N CYS A 636 6.20 18.34 35.06
CA CYS A 636 6.51 18.73 33.68
C CYS A 636 7.55 19.85 33.64
N THR A 637 7.41 20.86 34.51
CA THR A 637 8.34 22.00 34.56
C THR A 637 9.74 21.58 35.03
N LEU A 638 9.82 20.75 36.06
CA LEU A 638 11.08 20.21 36.57
C LEU A 638 11.77 19.35 35.51
N GLU A 639 11.05 18.39 34.93
CA GLU A 639 11.56 17.52 33.87
C GLU A 639 12.02 18.33 32.66
N PHE A 640 11.27 19.37 32.26
CA PHE A 640 11.68 20.28 31.20
C PHE A 640 13.01 20.99 31.52
N TRP A 641 13.18 21.49 32.74
CA TRP A 641 14.41 22.17 33.17
C TRP A 641 15.61 21.22 33.21
N GLU A 642 15.45 20.02 33.80
CA GLU A 642 16.49 19.00 33.83
C GLU A 642 16.94 18.60 32.43
N ASN A 643 15.99 18.38 31.53
CA ASN A 643 16.28 18.03 30.14
C ASN A 643 17.00 19.17 29.42
N ARG A 644 16.66 20.43 29.72
CA ARG A 644 17.34 21.60 29.18
C ARG A 644 18.79 21.68 29.65
N MET A 645 19.05 21.45 30.94
CA MET A 645 20.42 21.44 31.48
C MET A 645 21.28 20.34 30.84
N ARG A 646 20.68 19.17 30.53
CA ARG A 646 21.40 18.06 29.90
C ARG A 646 21.86 18.36 28.46
N VAL A 647 21.12 19.17 27.73
CA VAL A 647 21.38 19.45 26.29
C VAL A 647 21.95 20.83 26.00
N ASP A 648 21.88 21.77 26.95
CA ASP A 648 22.38 23.14 26.79
C ASP A 648 23.36 23.51 27.90
N SER A 649 24.65 23.63 27.52
CA SER A 649 25.71 23.97 28.47
C SER A 649 25.55 25.34 29.12
N ILE A 650 24.82 26.27 28.51
CA ILE A 650 24.52 27.56 29.15
C ILE A 650 23.50 27.36 30.28
N ALA A 651 22.49 26.51 30.10
CA ALA A 651 21.51 26.24 31.16
C ALA A 651 22.17 25.55 32.37
N ALA A 652 23.03 24.56 32.12
CA ALA A 652 23.82 23.90 33.17
C ALA A 652 24.72 24.89 33.93
N TRP A 653 25.38 25.80 33.20
CA TRP A 653 26.21 26.84 33.80
C TRP A 653 25.39 27.86 34.60
N ILE A 654 24.24 28.32 34.09
CA ILE A 654 23.36 29.25 34.82
C ILE A 654 22.95 28.63 36.15
N ASN A 655 22.52 27.36 36.14
CA ASN A 655 22.07 26.69 37.35
C ASN A 655 23.12 26.69 38.47
N GLN A 656 24.38 26.43 38.12
CA GLN A 656 25.47 26.28 39.09
C GLN A 656 26.16 27.59 39.44
N SER A 657 26.34 28.49 38.47
CA SER A 657 27.30 29.60 38.57
C SER A 657 26.68 30.99 38.49
N VAL A 658 25.37 31.11 38.25
CA VAL A 658 24.69 32.40 38.10
C VAL A 658 23.61 32.56 39.16
N VAL A 659 23.53 33.76 39.73
CA VAL A 659 22.51 34.19 40.67
C VAL A 659 21.73 35.34 40.04
N TRP A 660 20.39 35.30 40.16
CA TRP A 660 19.54 36.44 39.81
C TRP A 660 19.68 37.52 40.88
N ASP A 661 20.04 38.73 40.44
CA ASP A 661 20.24 39.88 41.30
C ASP A 661 19.88 41.14 40.51
N ALA A 662 18.72 41.73 40.83
CA ALA A 662 18.12 42.83 40.08
C ALA A 662 19.04 44.07 39.98
N GLU A 663 19.89 44.30 40.97
CA GLU A 663 20.79 45.45 41.04
C GLU A 663 22.18 45.15 40.46
N ALA A 664 22.55 43.87 40.35
CA ALA A 664 23.83 43.49 39.78
C ALA A 664 23.95 43.83 38.28
N SER A 665 25.16 44.25 37.89
CA SER A 665 25.55 44.45 36.50
C SER A 665 26.91 43.79 36.25
N THR A 666 26.90 42.68 35.50
CA THR A 666 28.10 41.85 35.31
C THR A 666 28.63 41.98 33.89
N ALA A 667 29.96 42.09 33.76
CA ALA A 667 30.62 42.17 32.45
C ALA A 667 30.46 40.84 31.68
N ILE A 668 30.15 40.92 30.38
CA ILE A 668 30.07 39.72 29.53
C ILE A 668 31.46 39.09 29.36
N GLY A 669 32.49 39.92 29.15
CA GLY A 669 33.86 39.47 28.92
C GLY A 669 34.10 38.85 27.54
N LEU A 670 35.37 38.76 27.14
CA LEU A 670 35.79 38.29 25.81
C LEU A 670 36.81 37.13 25.89
N ASN A 671 37.38 36.89 27.08
CA ASN A 671 38.48 35.95 27.27
C ASN A 671 37.97 34.56 27.62
N LYS A 672 38.11 33.60 26.69
CA LYS A 672 37.75 32.19 26.90
C LYS A 672 38.66 31.43 27.90
N ASN A 673 39.82 32.01 28.21
CA ASN A 673 40.84 31.43 29.10
C ASN A 673 40.96 32.24 30.40
N GLU A 674 39.93 33.01 30.77
CA GLU A 674 39.92 33.77 32.01
C GLU A 674 40.06 32.84 33.22
N GLY A 675 40.92 33.21 34.17
CA GLY A 675 41.22 32.40 35.34
C GLY A 675 42.05 31.13 35.09
N SER A 676 42.50 30.87 33.85
CA SER A 676 43.37 29.72 33.55
C SER A 676 44.71 29.76 34.29
N ASN A 677 45.17 30.95 34.69
CA ASN A 677 46.41 31.16 35.43
C ASN A 677 46.21 31.18 36.95
N GLY A 678 45.02 30.86 37.46
CA GLY A 678 44.66 30.94 38.88
C GLY A 678 44.09 32.28 39.33
N GLU A 679 43.87 33.23 38.41
CA GLU A 679 43.17 34.49 38.67
C GLU A 679 41.67 34.25 38.92
N GLU A 680 41.04 35.15 39.69
CA GLU A 680 39.60 35.12 39.94
C GLU A 680 38.83 35.41 38.64
N VAL A 681 37.78 34.61 38.38
CA VAL A 681 36.95 34.77 37.19
C VAL A 681 35.83 35.77 37.48
N MET A 682 35.82 36.89 36.76
CA MET A 682 34.94 38.02 37.02
C MET A 682 33.92 38.27 35.90
N THR A 683 34.13 37.69 34.71
CA THR A 683 33.19 37.86 33.57
C THR A 683 32.33 36.63 33.31
N LEU A 684 31.14 36.87 32.75
CA LEU A 684 30.17 35.82 32.44
C LEU A 684 30.72 34.80 31.43
N PHE A 685 31.35 35.26 30.34
CA PHE A 685 31.90 34.39 29.30
C PHE A 685 33.14 33.62 29.77
N GLY A 686 33.97 34.25 30.61
CA GLY A 686 35.08 33.59 31.28
C GLY A 686 34.61 32.43 32.16
N SER A 687 33.63 32.72 33.03
CA SER A 687 33.03 31.71 33.95
C SER A 687 32.38 30.56 33.18
N TYR A 688 31.59 30.87 32.15
CA TYR A 688 30.98 29.87 31.29
C TYR A 688 32.02 29.00 30.57
N SER A 689 33.08 29.61 30.04
CA SER A 689 34.15 28.88 29.35
C SER A 689 34.88 27.93 30.30
N ARG A 690 35.14 28.37 31.54
CA ARG A 690 35.77 27.56 32.58
C ARG A 690 34.86 26.40 33.01
N HIS A 691 33.56 26.66 33.21
CA HIS A 691 32.58 25.62 33.51
C HIS A 691 32.54 24.55 32.41
N CYS A 692 32.53 24.95 31.14
CA CYS A 692 32.60 24.01 30.02
C CYS A 692 33.88 23.16 30.07
N GLN A 693 35.05 23.79 30.27
CA GLN A 693 36.33 23.08 30.37
C GLN A 693 36.35 22.06 31.52
N ASN A 694 35.85 22.45 32.70
CA ASN A 694 35.81 21.58 33.88
C ASN A 694 34.92 20.35 33.67
N LEU A 695 33.82 20.49 32.91
CA LEU A 695 32.91 19.38 32.58
C LEU A 695 33.31 18.61 31.31
N GLY A 696 34.45 18.96 30.67
CA GLY A 696 34.88 18.34 29.41
C GLY A 696 34.06 18.76 28.18
N ASN A 697 33.23 19.80 28.30
CA ASN A 697 32.42 20.36 27.22
C ASN A 697 33.19 21.43 26.43
N THR A 698 32.87 21.59 25.14
CA THR A 698 33.38 22.69 24.34
C THR A 698 32.48 23.92 24.51
N PRO A 699 33.01 25.09 24.91
CA PRO A 699 32.21 26.30 25.06
C PRO A 699 31.71 26.81 23.70
N LYS A 700 30.50 27.38 23.69
CA LYS A 700 29.99 28.12 22.53
C LYS A 700 30.89 29.32 22.21
N SER A 701 30.83 29.78 20.96
CA SER A 701 31.53 30.99 20.56
C SER A 701 31.02 32.21 21.34
N HIS A 702 31.89 33.18 21.60
CA HIS A 702 31.52 34.42 22.29
C HIS A 702 30.32 35.13 21.64
N ASN A 703 30.24 35.11 20.30
CA ASN A 703 29.15 35.75 19.55
C ASN A 703 27.79 35.09 19.78
N ASN A 704 27.75 33.77 20.03
CA ASN A 704 26.52 33.03 20.28
C ASN A 704 26.18 32.94 21.77
N PHE A 705 27.18 33.06 22.66
CA PHE A 705 26.99 33.00 24.11
C PHE A 705 26.00 34.05 24.62
N SER A 706 26.24 35.34 24.34
CA SER A 706 25.40 36.41 24.89
C SER A 706 23.94 36.35 24.41
N PRO A 707 23.62 36.13 23.12
CA PRO A 707 22.25 35.95 22.66
C PRO A 707 21.56 34.74 23.32
N ASP A 708 22.24 33.60 23.42
CA ASP A 708 21.66 32.38 23.98
C ASP A 708 21.42 32.48 25.49
N LEU A 709 22.36 33.11 26.22
CA LEU A 709 22.18 33.44 27.64
C LEU A 709 20.95 34.32 27.84
N ILE A 710 20.81 35.37 27.02
CA ILE A 710 19.68 36.29 27.14
C ILE A 710 18.36 35.58 26.85
N ASP A 711 18.34 34.74 25.83
CA ASP A 711 17.16 33.93 25.49
C ASP A 711 16.76 33.03 26.66
N ILE A 712 17.68 32.25 27.24
CA ILE A 712 17.36 31.36 28.37
C ILE A 712 16.84 32.16 29.57
N CYS A 713 17.53 33.23 29.98
CA CYS A 713 17.11 34.04 31.12
C CYS A 713 15.73 34.66 30.92
N LYS A 714 15.45 35.25 29.74
CA LYS A 714 14.17 35.92 29.50
C LYS A 714 13.04 34.95 29.22
N SER A 715 13.28 33.95 28.39
CA SER A 715 12.21 33.12 27.85
C SER A 715 11.96 31.89 28.71
N VAL A 716 12.97 31.31 29.38
CA VAL A 716 12.82 30.10 30.22
C VAL A 716 12.65 30.47 31.68
N LEU A 717 13.56 31.30 32.20
CA LEU A 717 13.62 31.63 33.63
C LEU A 717 12.74 32.83 34.01
N ASN A 718 12.21 33.55 33.01
CA ASN A 718 11.47 34.80 33.16
C ASN A 718 12.22 35.86 33.99
N TRP A 719 13.56 35.86 33.96
CA TRP A 719 14.38 36.85 34.65
C TRP A 719 14.42 38.17 33.87
N PRO A 720 14.08 39.31 34.50
CA PRO A 720 14.07 40.62 33.85
C PRO A 720 15.49 41.18 33.68
N ILE A 721 16.23 40.66 32.70
CA ILE A 721 17.61 41.08 32.43
C ILE A 721 17.71 42.07 31.25
N GLU A 722 18.74 42.92 31.28
CA GLU A 722 18.98 43.93 30.23
C GLU A 722 20.45 43.91 29.78
N LYS A 723 20.69 43.89 28.47
CA LYS A 723 22.03 44.02 27.91
C LYS A 723 22.37 45.49 27.73
N LYS A 724 23.45 45.96 28.36
CA LYS A 724 23.94 47.33 28.23
C LYS A 724 25.29 47.35 27.52
N SER A 725 25.44 48.27 26.57
CA SER A 725 26.73 48.56 25.92
C SER A 725 27.23 49.90 26.42
N THR A 726 28.48 49.95 26.86
CA THR A 726 29.16 51.15 27.34
C THR A 726 30.49 51.31 26.62
N ASN A 727 31.15 52.46 26.78
CA ASN A 727 32.47 52.70 26.20
C ASN A 727 33.55 51.74 26.75
N THR A 728 33.32 51.11 27.90
CA THR A 728 34.26 50.19 28.57
C THR A 728 33.95 48.71 28.31
N GLY A 729 32.80 48.38 27.72
CA GLY A 729 32.44 47.00 27.41
C GLY A 729 30.95 46.73 27.38
N LYS A 730 30.60 45.45 27.25
CA LYS A 730 29.21 44.95 27.25
C LYS A 730 28.91 44.27 28.58
N PHE A 731 27.76 44.59 29.16
CA PHE A 731 27.30 44.15 30.47
C PHE A 731 25.89 43.56 30.38
N ILE A 732 25.54 42.70 31.34
CA ILE A 732 24.17 42.25 31.57
C ILE A 732 23.76 42.69 32.97
N LYS A 733 22.71 43.51 33.05
CA LYS A 733 22.04 43.90 34.31
C LYS A 733 21.03 42.81 34.70
N GLY A 734 20.94 42.49 35.98
CA GLY A 734 19.98 41.55 36.55
C GLY A 734 20.56 40.18 36.94
N ILE A 735 21.86 39.95 36.72
CA ILE A 735 22.54 38.69 37.06
C ILE A 735 23.97 38.95 37.54
N ARG A 736 24.46 38.06 38.41
CA ARG A 736 25.86 37.99 38.83
C ARG A 736 26.38 36.56 38.92
N LEU A 737 27.71 36.44 38.95
CA LEU A 737 28.35 35.16 39.24
C LEU A 737 28.15 34.80 40.72
N ARG A 738 27.92 33.53 40.97
CA ARG A 738 27.89 32.93 42.31
C ARG A 738 29.27 32.99 42.94
N ARG A 739 29.35 33.48 44.17
CA ARG A 739 30.55 33.52 45.00
C ARG A 739 30.54 32.33 45.94
N LEU A 740 31.55 31.48 45.81
CA LEU A 740 31.75 30.35 46.73
C LEU A 740 31.83 30.86 48.17
N THR A 741 31.26 30.14 49.14
CA THR A 741 31.25 30.44 50.58
C THR A 741 30.40 31.64 51.03
N PHE A 742 30.05 32.56 50.13
CA PHE A 742 29.24 33.73 50.44
C PHE A 742 27.78 33.60 50.01
N ASP A 743 27.51 32.80 48.96
CA ASP A 743 26.16 32.58 48.42
C ASP A 743 25.68 31.14 48.65
N ASP A 744 26.24 30.45 49.64
CA ASP A 744 25.91 29.04 49.93
C ASP A 744 24.47 28.88 50.45
N ASP A 745 23.88 29.96 50.96
CA ASP A 745 22.47 30.10 51.37
C ASP A 745 21.52 30.31 50.18
N ILE A 746 22.02 30.75 49.03
CA ILE A 746 21.21 30.98 47.83
C ILE A 746 21.09 29.65 47.07
N PRO A 747 19.90 29.04 46.95
CA PRO A 747 19.76 27.78 46.22
C PRO A 747 20.14 27.94 44.73
N THR A 748 20.55 26.84 44.10
CA THR A 748 20.60 26.75 42.64
C THR A 748 19.19 26.81 42.07
N TYR A 749 19.05 27.14 40.78
CA TYR A 749 17.73 27.39 40.21
C TYR A 749 16.82 26.14 40.22
N ASP A 750 17.38 24.95 39.98
CA ASP A 750 16.68 23.66 40.12
C ASP A 750 16.17 23.42 41.55
N VAL A 751 16.99 23.69 42.57
CA VAL A 751 16.59 23.58 43.98
C VAL A 751 15.51 24.61 44.33
N TRP A 752 15.68 25.85 43.90
CA TRP A 752 14.67 26.91 44.07
C TRP A 752 13.36 26.53 43.38
N LEU A 753 13.43 26.01 42.16
CA LEU A 753 12.28 25.60 41.36
C LEU A 753 11.53 24.46 42.06
N SER A 754 12.25 23.46 42.56
CA SER A 754 11.67 22.36 43.33
C SER A 754 10.96 22.87 44.59
N ASN A 755 11.62 23.71 45.39
CA ASN A 755 11.04 24.27 46.62
C ASN A 755 9.78 25.12 46.34
N ARG A 756 9.84 26.01 45.35
CA ARG A 756 8.69 26.84 44.95
C ARG A 756 7.48 26.00 44.54
N LEU A 757 7.73 24.88 43.86
CA LEU A 757 6.68 24.00 43.40
C LEU A 757 6.10 23.15 44.56
N LEU A 758 6.94 22.69 45.50
CA LEU A 758 6.50 22.00 46.73
C LEU A 758 5.64 22.90 47.64
N GLU A 759 6.01 24.17 47.80
CA GLU A 759 5.24 25.16 48.57
C GLU A 759 3.85 25.43 47.96
N LYS A 760 3.75 25.44 46.62
CA LYS A 760 2.45 25.59 45.93
C LYS A 760 1.53 24.39 46.14
N VAL A 761 2.07 23.17 46.16
CA VAL A 761 1.28 21.94 46.37
C VAL A 761 0.73 21.90 47.81
N THR A 762 1.52 22.31 48.80
CA THR A 762 1.08 22.35 50.20
C THR A 762 0.07 23.47 50.50
N ALA A 763 0.04 24.55 49.72
CA ALA A 763 -0.91 25.64 49.86
C ALA A 763 -2.28 25.39 49.20
N SER A 764 -2.39 24.44 48.24
CA SER A 764 -3.65 24.14 47.54
C SER A 764 -4.55 23.12 48.23
N ASP A 765 -4.05 22.38 49.22
CA ASP A 765 -4.78 21.27 49.88
C ASP A 765 -5.53 21.69 51.15
N GLY A 766 -5.63 22.99 51.42
CA GLY A 766 -6.28 23.55 52.62
C GLY A 766 -7.80 23.65 52.56
N GLN A 767 -8.52 22.59 52.17
CA GLN A 767 -9.96 22.42 52.49
C GLN A 767 -10.44 20.97 52.24
N SER A 768 -10.22 20.07 53.21
CA SER A 768 -11.20 19.03 53.56
C SER A 768 -10.93 18.47 54.96
N ASP A 769 -11.98 18.39 55.76
CA ASP A 769 -12.00 17.82 57.10
C ASP A 769 -12.10 16.28 57.02
N GLY A 770 -11.28 15.54 57.80
CA GLY A 770 -11.53 14.12 58.05
C GLY A 770 -10.30 13.28 58.44
N GLN A 771 -10.39 12.64 59.61
CA GLN A 771 -9.34 11.91 60.34
C GLN A 771 -8.84 10.56 59.74
N SER A 772 -7.66 10.15 60.26
CA SER A 772 -7.11 8.78 60.41
C SER A 772 -6.40 8.18 59.18
N ASP A 773 -5.29 7.44 59.25
CA ASP A 773 -4.42 6.92 60.32
C ASP A 773 -3.08 6.49 59.64
N GLY A 774 -1.98 6.67 60.37
CA GLY A 774 -0.75 5.87 60.31
C GLY A 774 0.04 5.74 59.00
N SER A 775 1.17 6.46 58.89
CA SER A 775 2.54 5.87 58.88
C SER A 775 3.61 6.92 58.53
N GLU A 776 4.40 7.30 59.54
CA GLU A 776 5.67 8.02 59.36
C GLU A 776 6.75 7.12 58.74
N PRO A 777 7.76 7.73 58.10
CA PRO A 777 9.14 7.26 58.27
C PRO A 777 10.07 8.37 58.79
N LEU A 778 10.51 8.15 60.03
CA LEU A 778 11.86 8.25 60.58
C LEU A 778 12.68 9.56 60.45
N LEU A 779 12.85 10.16 61.63
CA LEU A 779 13.87 11.13 62.02
C LEU A 779 15.30 10.71 61.64
N TYR A 780 16.08 11.70 61.18
CA TYR A 780 17.44 11.89 61.69
C TYR A 780 17.51 13.27 62.38
N LYS A 781 17.87 13.23 63.66
CA LYS A 781 18.05 14.36 64.56
C LYS A 781 19.55 14.42 64.86
N GLU A 782 20.18 15.57 64.68
CA GLU A 782 21.26 16.03 65.56
C GLU A 782 21.20 17.57 65.63
N SER A 783 21.52 18.08 66.81
CA SER A 783 21.09 19.36 67.37
C SER A 783 22.25 20.34 67.60
N ASP A 784 21.86 21.55 68.01
CA ASP A 784 22.60 22.63 68.70
C ASP A 784 22.90 23.82 67.76
N GLY A 785 22.50 25.07 67.99
CA GLY A 785 21.72 25.74 69.03
C GLY A 785 21.93 27.27 68.88
N SER A 786 20.89 28.09 69.12
CA SER A 786 20.88 29.58 69.28
C SER A 786 21.36 30.43 68.08
N ASP A 787 20.81 31.58 67.69
CA ASP A 787 19.87 32.56 68.27
C ASP A 787 19.08 33.24 67.13
N GLY A 788 17.87 33.71 67.43
CA GLY A 788 16.92 34.23 66.45
C GLY A 788 17.23 35.63 65.91
N TYR A 789 16.67 35.94 64.74
CA TYR A 789 16.13 37.27 64.42
C TYR A 789 15.14 37.16 63.26
N ASN A 790 13.94 37.68 63.49
CA ASN A 790 12.84 37.82 62.53
C ASN A 790 13.08 39.09 61.69
N PRO A 791 12.73 39.10 60.39
CA PRO A 791 11.99 40.26 59.91
C PRO A 791 10.81 39.91 58.99
N LYS A 792 9.61 40.13 59.53
CA LYS A 792 8.53 40.97 58.99
C LYS A 792 8.36 41.03 57.47
N SER A 793 7.21 40.50 57.08
CA SER A 793 6.36 40.89 55.96
C SER A 793 6.41 42.38 55.59
N LEU A 794 6.47 42.64 54.28
CA LEU A 794 6.10 43.90 53.66
C LEU A 794 5.34 43.58 52.37
N GLU A 795 4.02 43.75 52.45
CA GLU A 795 3.10 43.91 51.31
C GLU A 795 3.50 45.17 50.52
N ILE A 796 3.41 45.11 49.19
CA ILE A 796 3.33 46.31 48.35
C ILE A 796 2.05 46.23 47.53
N LEU A 797 1.26 47.28 47.72
CA LEU A 797 -0.06 47.58 47.20
C LEU A 797 -0.09 47.76 45.68
N GLU A 798 -1.13 47.21 45.05
CA GLU A 798 -1.62 47.66 43.75
C GLU A 798 -2.47 48.93 43.93
N GLU A 799 -2.11 50.01 43.26
CA GLU A 799 -2.99 51.18 43.09
C GLU A 799 -3.36 51.40 41.62
N LYS A 800 -4.67 51.65 41.44
CA LYS A 800 -5.39 51.95 40.20
C LYS A 800 -5.24 53.41 39.76
N ASN A 801 -5.65 53.61 38.49
CA ASN A 801 -6.05 54.84 37.77
C ASN A 801 -4.96 55.40 36.84
N GLY A 802 -5.19 55.75 35.57
CA GLY A 802 -6.37 55.81 34.71
C GLY A 802 -6.08 56.74 33.51
N LEU A 803 -6.94 56.71 32.47
CA LEU A 803 -7.03 57.56 31.25
C LEU A 803 -6.07 57.18 30.09
N GLU A 804 -6.47 57.15 28.81
CA GLU A 804 -7.53 57.89 28.11
C GLU A 804 -7.92 57.16 26.80
N ILE A 805 -9.22 56.98 26.55
CA ILE A 805 -9.79 56.46 25.29
C ILE A 805 -10.23 57.67 24.46
N LYS A 806 -9.71 57.80 23.24
CA LYS A 806 -10.27 58.71 22.22
C LYS A 806 -11.28 57.97 21.36
N THR A 807 -12.54 58.26 21.61
CA THR A 807 -13.70 57.96 20.76
C THR A 807 -13.88 59.11 19.77
N GLU A 808 -13.88 58.80 18.47
CA GLU A 808 -14.53 59.65 17.46
C GLU A 808 -15.75 58.89 16.92
N ILE A 809 -16.89 59.57 17.03
CA ILE A 809 -18.23 59.16 16.62
C ILE A 809 -18.47 59.72 15.22
N SER A 810 -19.09 58.94 14.34
CA SER A 810 -20.01 59.48 13.34
C SER A 810 -21.31 58.66 13.36
N THR A 811 -22.38 59.42 13.52
CA THR A 811 -23.79 59.08 13.71
C THR A 811 -24.51 58.85 12.39
N GLU A 812 -25.59 58.06 12.41
CA GLU A 812 -26.95 58.36 11.88
C GLU A 812 -27.83 57.10 11.96
N THR A 813 -28.69 56.96 12.97
CA THR A 813 -30.15 57.28 13.06
C THR A 813 -31.13 56.31 12.40
N LEU A 814 -31.93 55.67 13.27
CA LEU A 814 -33.27 55.11 13.02
C LEU A 814 -34.33 56.23 12.92
N PRO A 815 -35.49 55.93 12.30
CA PRO A 815 -36.78 56.08 13.00
C PRO A 815 -37.78 54.93 12.67
N SER A 816 -38.50 54.28 13.60
CA SER A 816 -39.67 54.68 14.44
C SER A 816 -41.06 54.28 13.88
N GLY A 817 -41.79 53.42 14.64
CA GLY A 817 -43.27 53.31 14.73
C GLY A 817 -43.98 52.29 13.82
N ASN A 818 -45.12 51.66 14.14
CA ASN A 818 -45.98 51.57 15.34
C ASN A 818 -47.15 50.56 15.04
N ILE A 819 -47.64 49.82 16.06
CA ILE A 819 -49.05 49.35 16.30
C ILE A 819 -49.63 48.08 15.58
N GLN A 820 -50.32 47.23 16.37
CA GLN A 820 -51.01 45.92 16.13
C GLN A 820 -52.44 46.05 15.48
N PRO A 821 -53.43 45.08 15.49
CA PRO A 821 -53.54 43.63 15.85
C PRO A 821 -54.47 42.74 14.93
N GLY A 822 -54.69 41.45 15.29
CA GLY A 822 -55.82 40.57 14.88
C GLY A 822 -55.37 39.19 14.33
N ASP A 823 -55.88 38.00 14.66
CA ASP A 823 -57.05 37.55 15.42
C ASP A 823 -56.88 36.08 15.87
N THR A 824 -57.39 35.77 17.07
CA THR A 824 -58.22 34.62 17.50
C THR A 824 -57.78 33.14 17.33
N ILE A 825 -57.47 32.54 18.50
CA ILE A 825 -57.89 31.24 19.08
C ILE A 825 -58.82 30.35 18.20
N LEU A 826 -58.52 29.04 18.10
CA LEU A 826 -59.49 27.97 18.47
C LEU A 826 -58.86 26.56 18.47
N VAL A 827 -59.13 25.88 19.58
CA VAL A 827 -58.90 24.48 19.92
C VAL A 827 -60.04 23.63 19.34
N ASN A 828 -59.76 22.45 18.75
CA ASN A 828 -60.40 21.17 19.10
C ASN A 828 -60.25 20.05 18.05
N ASN A 829 -59.99 18.86 18.62
CA ASN A 829 -60.59 17.56 18.35
C ASN A 829 -60.26 16.74 17.09
N SER A 830 -59.76 15.54 17.38
CA SER A 830 -59.91 14.30 16.61
C SER A 830 -61.35 14.07 16.16
N PRO A 831 -61.55 13.23 15.13
CA PRO A 831 -61.95 11.85 15.43
C PRO A 831 -61.39 10.80 14.45
N SER A 832 -61.24 9.57 14.95
CA SER A 832 -61.26 8.32 14.16
C SER A 832 -62.69 7.99 13.71
N PRO A 833 -62.88 7.16 12.66
CA PRO A 833 -63.27 5.76 12.90
C PRO A 833 -62.76 4.72 11.86
N GLU A 834 -62.54 3.48 12.33
CA GLU A 834 -62.98 2.15 11.82
C GLU A 834 -62.94 1.82 10.30
N MET A 835 -62.59 0.64 9.76
CA MET A 835 -62.64 -0.77 10.21
C MET A 835 -61.75 -1.69 9.32
N ASN A 836 -61.24 -2.76 9.94
CA ASN A 836 -61.07 -4.15 9.46
C ASN A 836 -60.21 -4.53 8.24
N GLY A 837 -59.32 -5.51 8.46
CA GLY A 837 -59.14 -6.61 7.49
C GLY A 837 -57.79 -7.33 7.48
N LEU A 838 -57.62 -8.30 8.39
CA LEU A 838 -56.84 -9.54 8.23
C LEU A 838 -55.31 -9.45 8.06
N VAL A 839 -54.63 -9.57 9.20
CA VAL A 839 -53.27 -10.16 9.32
C VAL A 839 -53.42 -11.41 10.18
N GLU A 840 -52.79 -12.51 9.75
CA GLU A 840 -52.10 -13.56 10.53
C GLU A 840 -52.07 -14.90 9.76
N PRO A 841 -51.23 -15.89 10.15
CA PRO A 841 -49.80 -15.86 10.52
C PRO A 841 -49.06 -17.05 9.83
N VAL A 842 -47.75 -17.27 10.09
CA VAL A 842 -47.01 -18.57 10.31
C VAL A 842 -45.51 -18.17 10.40
N SER A 843 -44.89 -18.01 11.59
CA SER A 843 -44.05 -18.97 12.36
C SER A 843 -43.06 -19.79 11.49
N GLU A 844 -41.77 -19.96 11.80
CA GLU A 844 -41.21 -20.79 12.87
C GLU A 844 -39.67 -20.63 12.87
N VAL A 845 -39.03 -20.35 14.03
CA VAL A 845 -38.34 -21.29 14.94
C VAL A 845 -36.85 -21.49 14.64
N PHE A 846 -36.03 -20.94 15.54
CA PHE A 846 -34.69 -21.43 15.86
C PHE A 846 -34.79 -22.55 16.91
N PRO A 847 -33.97 -23.62 16.80
CA PRO A 847 -33.55 -24.39 17.95
C PRO A 847 -32.04 -24.24 18.19
N GLY A 848 -31.66 -24.24 19.47
CA GLY A 848 -30.27 -24.22 19.92
C GLY A 848 -29.81 -25.47 20.67
N ALA A 849 -28.63 -25.31 21.26
CA ALA A 849 -28.05 -26.00 22.42
C ALA A 849 -27.23 -27.31 22.26
N ASN A 850 -26.18 -27.35 23.11
CA ASN A 850 -25.26 -28.44 23.50
C ASN A 850 -24.06 -28.64 22.57
N GLY A 851 -22.78 -28.58 22.98
CA GLY A 851 -22.14 -28.76 24.28
C GLY A 851 -21.04 -29.83 24.12
N GLY A 852 -19.77 -29.50 24.31
CA GLY A 852 -18.68 -30.49 24.23
C GLY A 852 -17.27 -29.91 24.16
N ILE A 853 -16.63 -29.79 25.32
CA ILE A 853 -15.19 -29.57 25.50
C ILE A 853 -14.44 -30.86 25.13
N ILE A 854 -13.41 -30.75 24.27
CA ILE A 854 -12.19 -31.58 24.38
C ILE A 854 -10.99 -30.67 24.14
N THR A 855 -10.18 -30.54 25.19
CA THR A 855 -8.83 -29.98 25.23
C THR A 855 -7.78 -30.97 24.75
N GLU A 856 -6.60 -30.44 24.39
CA GLU A 856 -5.30 -31.07 24.10
C GLU A 856 -4.87 -30.90 22.62
N SER A 857 -3.65 -30.50 22.26
CA SER A 857 -2.43 -30.24 23.02
C SER A 857 -1.51 -29.39 22.12
N GLY A 858 -0.65 -28.58 22.75
CA GLY A 858 0.18 -27.60 22.07
C GLY A 858 1.25 -28.17 21.13
N LYS A 859 1.69 -27.33 20.20
CA LYS A 859 3.07 -27.27 19.71
C LYS A 859 3.40 -25.84 19.33
N SER A 860 4.22 -25.21 20.16
CA SER A 860 5.00 -24.04 19.78
C SER A 860 5.90 -24.39 18.60
N PHE A 861 5.98 -23.53 17.59
CA PHE A 861 7.18 -23.48 16.76
C PHE A 861 7.74 -22.06 16.75
N SER A 862 8.91 -21.98 17.35
CA SER A 862 9.86 -20.87 17.38
C SER A 862 10.21 -20.36 15.98
N LEU A 863 10.13 -19.04 15.78
CA LEU A 863 10.85 -18.35 14.71
C LEU A 863 12.35 -18.42 15.01
N LYS A 864 13.06 -19.31 14.31
CA LYS A 864 14.52 -19.28 14.20
C LYS A 864 14.90 -18.37 13.04
N MET A 865 15.54 -17.25 13.39
CA MET A 865 16.44 -16.52 12.51
C MET A 865 17.57 -17.46 12.04
N VAL A 866 17.81 -17.54 10.74
CA VAL A 866 19.05 -18.05 10.15
C VAL A 866 19.55 -17.04 9.13
N GLU A 867 20.81 -16.68 9.28
CA GLU A 867 21.59 -15.71 8.53
C GLU A 867 21.90 -16.13 7.08
N LYS A 868 22.08 -15.11 6.22
CA LYS A 868 22.94 -15.00 5.01
C LYS A 868 23.19 -16.27 4.17
N VAL A 869 22.69 -16.23 2.93
CA VAL A 869 23.32 -16.88 1.76
C VAL A 869 23.35 -15.88 0.59
N GLU A 870 24.40 -15.99 -0.20
CA GLU A 870 25.01 -15.03 -1.15
C GLU A 870 24.14 -14.61 -2.35
N CYS A 871 24.39 -13.38 -2.83
CA CYS A 871 23.87 -12.84 -4.08
C CYS A 871 24.45 -13.58 -5.30
N ASP A 872 23.60 -14.33 -6.01
CA ASP A 872 23.85 -14.75 -7.39
C ASP A 872 22.99 -13.92 -8.37
N ARG A 873 23.58 -13.64 -9.54
CA ARG A 873 23.12 -12.67 -10.56
C ARG A 873 21.74 -13.01 -11.14
N PRO A 874 20.87 -12.02 -11.44
CA PRO A 874 19.64 -12.29 -12.18
C PRO A 874 19.92 -12.55 -13.67
N GLN A 875 19.35 -13.65 -14.18
CA GLN A 875 19.23 -13.99 -15.60
C GLN A 875 18.21 -13.09 -16.30
N ALA A 876 18.46 -12.83 -17.58
CA ALA A 876 17.75 -11.85 -18.41
C ALA A 876 16.38 -12.32 -18.91
N ASP A 877 15.35 -11.51 -18.65
CA ASP A 877 14.03 -11.61 -19.26
C ASP A 877 14.00 -11.21 -20.74
N LYS A 878 13.13 -11.89 -21.49
CA LYS A 878 12.82 -11.67 -22.90
C LYS A 878 12.04 -10.35 -23.09
N LEU A 879 12.68 -9.35 -23.69
CA LEU A 879 12.05 -8.07 -24.04
C LEU A 879 11.00 -8.19 -25.16
N ALA A 880 9.79 -7.71 -24.88
CA ALA A 880 8.89 -7.11 -25.87
C ALA A 880 9.54 -5.85 -26.47
N CYS A 881 9.23 -5.52 -27.73
CA CYS A 881 9.78 -4.33 -28.42
C CYS A 881 9.32 -3.04 -27.73
N PRO A 882 10.22 -2.23 -27.13
CA PRO A 882 9.83 -0.98 -26.50
C PRO A 882 9.73 0.16 -27.54
N PRO A 883 8.88 1.19 -27.31
CA PRO A 883 8.83 2.39 -28.14
C PRO A 883 10.16 3.19 -28.06
N LEU A 884 10.33 4.13 -29.00
CA LEU A 884 11.52 4.99 -29.15
C LEU A 884 11.94 5.58 -27.79
N ASP A 885 13.22 5.42 -27.43
CA ASP A 885 13.79 5.88 -26.14
C ASP A 885 13.67 7.41 -25.99
N ASP A 886 13.07 7.89 -24.89
CA ASP A 886 12.77 9.33 -24.65
C ASP A 886 14.04 10.20 -24.66
N TYR A 887 15.21 9.61 -24.40
CA TYR A 887 16.52 10.25 -24.55
C TYR A 887 16.78 10.81 -25.96
N TYR A 888 16.27 10.19 -27.03
CA TYR A 888 16.43 10.71 -28.38
C TYR A 888 15.35 11.72 -28.78
N ARG A 889 14.19 11.70 -28.12
CA ARG A 889 13.16 12.73 -28.28
C ARG A 889 13.60 14.07 -27.67
N SER A 890 14.25 14.05 -26.51
CA SER A 890 14.74 15.26 -25.84
C SER A 890 15.91 15.95 -26.57
N LEU A 891 16.66 15.21 -27.40
CA LEU A 891 17.79 15.73 -28.18
C LEU A 891 17.41 16.22 -29.60
N ALA A 892 16.11 16.19 -29.97
CA ALA A 892 15.59 16.62 -31.26
C ALA A 892 16.35 16.03 -32.49
N VAL A 893 16.79 14.77 -32.40
CA VAL A 893 17.61 14.15 -33.45
C VAL A 893 16.72 13.78 -34.65
N VAL A 894 16.89 14.49 -35.76
CA VAL A 894 16.05 14.35 -36.97
C VAL A 894 16.45 13.10 -37.78
N PRO A 895 15.49 12.26 -38.23
CA PRO A 895 15.75 11.16 -39.17
C PRO A 895 16.42 11.69 -40.45
N LYS A 896 17.39 10.93 -40.99
CA LYS A 896 18.14 11.38 -42.18
C LYS A 896 17.96 10.39 -43.34
N THR A 897 17.57 10.93 -44.49
CA THR A 897 17.44 10.17 -45.74
C THR A 897 18.79 10.03 -46.43
N LEU A 898 19.11 8.82 -46.85
CA LEU A 898 20.41 8.41 -47.39
C LEU A 898 20.21 7.77 -48.76
N LYS A 899 21.03 8.14 -49.75
CA LYS A 899 21.07 7.44 -51.03
C LYS A 899 22.02 6.26 -50.93
N VAL A 900 21.53 5.07 -51.24
CA VAL A 900 22.29 3.82 -51.21
C VAL A 900 22.18 3.14 -52.57
N ASP A 901 23.32 2.90 -53.21
CA ASP A 901 23.38 2.18 -54.49
C ASP A 901 23.25 0.67 -54.27
N VAL A 902 22.14 0.10 -54.73
CA VAL A 902 21.87 -1.33 -54.59
C VAL A 902 22.33 -2.16 -55.78
N GLY A 903 23.08 -1.57 -56.72
CA GLY A 903 23.62 -2.25 -57.90
C GLY A 903 22.61 -2.43 -59.05
N TYR A 904 21.36 -2.01 -58.85
CA TYR A 904 20.29 -1.91 -59.86
C TYR A 904 19.62 -0.52 -59.85
N GLY A 905 20.24 0.47 -59.22
CA GLY A 905 19.74 1.84 -59.03
C GLY A 905 20.01 2.38 -57.63
N GLU A 906 19.98 3.70 -57.48
CA GLU A 906 20.06 4.38 -56.18
C GLU A 906 18.69 4.35 -55.49
N ILE A 907 18.64 3.89 -54.24
CA ILE A 907 17.44 3.98 -53.40
C ILE A 907 17.66 4.92 -52.21
N ASN A 908 16.63 5.69 -51.86
CA ASN A 908 16.65 6.54 -50.67
C ASN A 908 16.21 5.71 -49.46
N VAL A 909 16.94 5.72 -48.35
CA VAL A 909 16.59 5.01 -47.11
C VAL A 909 16.67 5.95 -45.91
N VAL A 910 15.73 5.84 -44.97
CA VAL A 910 15.64 6.75 -43.81
C VAL A 910 16.20 6.06 -42.57
N ALA A 911 17.30 6.57 -42.04
CA ALA A 911 17.92 6.05 -40.82
C ALA A 911 17.50 6.87 -39.59
N THR A 912 16.95 6.19 -38.59
CA THR A 912 16.41 6.78 -37.35
C THR A 912 17.10 6.16 -36.13
N PRO A 913 17.66 6.94 -35.18
CA PRO A 913 18.18 6.41 -33.93
C PRO A 913 17.08 5.75 -33.11
N TYR A 914 17.34 4.56 -32.56
CA TYR A 914 16.30 3.74 -31.95
C TYR A 914 16.48 3.53 -30.44
N LYS A 915 17.70 3.27 -29.95
CA LYS A 915 17.96 3.05 -28.51
C LYS A 915 19.44 3.22 -28.12
N LYS A 916 19.69 3.82 -26.95
CA LYS A 916 21.04 3.91 -26.34
C LYS A 916 21.15 2.85 -25.26
N MET A 917 22.16 1.99 -25.33
CA MET A 917 22.39 1.01 -24.26
C MET A 917 23.13 1.71 -23.10
N GLN A 918 22.49 1.82 -21.93
CA GLN A 918 23.02 2.54 -20.76
C GLN A 918 24.40 2.07 -20.27
N GLN A 919 24.91 0.91 -20.74
CA GLN A 919 26.19 0.33 -20.31
C GLN A 919 27.11 -0.12 -21.48
N SER A 920 26.87 0.30 -22.73
CA SER A 920 27.77 -0.08 -23.84
C SER A 920 28.01 1.03 -24.87
N SER A 921 29.19 1.03 -25.49
CA SER A 921 29.56 1.87 -26.64
C SER A 921 28.89 1.46 -27.96
N SER A 922 27.68 0.92 -27.89
CA SER A 922 26.91 0.43 -29.03
C SER A 922 25.68 1.30 -29.28
N PHE A 923 25.45 1.64 -30.54
CA PHE A 923 24.31 2.46 -30.99
C PHE A 923 23.36 1.62 -31.85
N HIS A 924 22.05 1.75 -31.62
CA HIS A 924 21.01 1.06 -32.39
C HIS A 924 20.27 2.02 -33.32
N PHE A 925 20.13 1.61 -34.58
CA PHE A 925 19.43 2.37 -35.61
C PHE A 925 18.32 1.52 -36.24
N MET A 926 17.23 2.18 -36.59
CA MET A 926 16.13 1.67 -37.41
C MET A 926 16.24 2.29 -38.81
N VAL A 927 16.35 1.46 -39.85
CA VAL A 927 16.45 1.91 -41.25
C VAL A 927 15.17 1.54 -41.97
N THR A 928 14.49 2.52 -42.55
CA THR A 928 13.17 2.39 -43.19
C THR A 928 13.32 2.58 -44.69
N PHE A 929 12.64 1.75 -45.49
CA PHE A 929 12.73 1.77 -46.97
C PHE A 929 11.43 2.33 -47.57
N PRO A 930 11.49 3.20 -48.58
CA PRO A 930 10.34 3.54 -49.40
C PRO A 930 10.04 2.41 -50.39
N ASP A 931 8.76 2.05 -50.49
CA ASP A 931 8.13 1.37 -51.63
C ASP A 931 8.72 0.02 -52.06
N GLY A 932 8.51 -1.05 -51.27
CA GLY A 932 8.67 -2.45 -51.71
C GLY A 932 10.10 -2.89 -52.10
N THR A 933 11.09 -2.00 -52.00
CA THR A 933 12.50 -2.25 -52.36
C THR A 933 13.28 -3.09 -51.34
N LYS A 934 12.64 -3.46 -50.22
CA LYS A 934 13.17 -4.28 -49.11
C LYS A 934 13.78 -5.60 -49.58
N ASP A 935 13.18 -6.26 -50.56
CA ASP A 935 13.62 -7.59 -51.00
C ASP A 935 14.89 -7.53 -51.86
N ALA A 936 15.08 -6.47 -52.65
CA ALA A 936 16.31 -6.22 -53.40
C ALA A 936 17.51 -5.98 -52.45
N PHE A 937 17.28 -5.20 -51.37
CA PHE A 937 18.30 -4.94 -50.36
C PHE A 937 18.61 -6.17 -49.48
N LYS A 938 17.59 -6.96 -49.10
CA LYS A 938 17.78 -8.25 -48.39
C LYS A 938 18.66 -9.22 -49.19
N LYS A 939 18.44 -9.31 -50.51
CA LYS A 939 19.20 -10.18 -51.43
C LYS A 939 20.69 -9.81 -51.50
N LYS A 940 21.01 -8.51 -51.42
CA LYS A 940 22.40 -7.99 -51.40
C LYS A 940 23.07 -8.15 -50.02
N ILE A 941 22.35 -7.97 -48.90
CA ILE A 941 22.89 -8.24 -47.55
C ILE A 941 23.21 -9.72 -47.34
N SER A 942 22.42 -10.63 -47.92
CA SER A 942 22.73 -12.07 -47.84
C SER A 942 23.96 -12.49 -48.63
N SER A 943 24.39 -11.70 -49.62
CA SER A 943 25.51 -12.04 -50.53
C SER A 943 26.79 -11.21 -50.32
N SER A 944 26.76 -10.11 -49.56
CA SER A 944 27.90 -9.19 -49.39
C SER A 944 28.61 -9.39 -48.03
N LYS A 945 29.93 -9.19 -47.97
CA LYS A 945 30.65 -9.18 -46.67
C LYS A 945 30.27 -7.93 -45.88
N PRO A 946 30.06 -8.00 -44.54
CA PRO A 946 29.71 -6.84 -43.71
C PRO A 946 30.69 -5.65 -43.80
N SER A 947 31.93 -5.88 -44.25
CA SER A 947 32.96 -4.87 -44.50
C SER A 947 32.64 -3.93 -45.67
N ASP A 948 31.93 -4.43 -46.69
CA ASP A 948 31.73 -3.71 -47.95
C ASP A 948 30.61 -2.68 -47.80
N LEU A 949 29.53 -3.05 -47.07
CA LEU A 949 28.47 -2.14 -46.62
C LEU A 949 29.03 -0.99 -45.74
N LEU A 950 30.03 -1.30 -44.92
CA LEU A 950 30.72 -0.35 -44.05
C LEU A 950 31.54 0.69 -44.84
N LEU A 951 32.06 0.29 -46.01
CA LEU A 951 32.79 1.17 -46.92
C LEU A 951 31.83 2.12 -47.67
N GLU A 952 30.65 1.62 -48.03
CA GLU A 952 29.62 2.35 -48.79
C GLU A 952 28.92 3.41 -47.94
N VAL A 953 28.58 3.08 -46.68
CA VAL A 953 28.04 4.02 -45.68
C VAL A 953 29.08 5.06 -45.24
N ARG A 954 30.37 4.71 -45.25
CA ARG A 954 31.49 5.66 -45.03
C ARG A 954 31.72 6.58 -46.22
N ARG A 955 31.67 6.06 -47.46
CA ARG A 955 31.85 6.84 -48.70
C ARG A 955 30.75 7.88 -48.90
N HIS A 956 29.50 7.58 -48.51
CA HIS A 956 28.35 8.48 -48.68
C HIS A 956 28.09 9.40 -47.46
N SER A 957 29.14 9.71 -46.68
CA SER A 957 29.18 10.79 -45.68
C SER A 957 28.24 10.70 -44.46
N VAL A 958 27.59 9.56 -44.21
CA VAL A 958 26.59 9.40 -43.14
C VAL A 958 27.22 9.43 -41.75
N LEU A 959 28.21 8.58 -41.52
CA LEU A 959 28.93 8.50 -40.25
C LEU A 959 29.85 9.72 -40.04
N VAL A 960 30.36 10.31 -41.12
CA VAL A 960 31.25 11.50 -41.08
C VAL A 960 30.46 12.76 -40.69
N ASN A 961 29.24 12.95 -41.22
CA ASN A 961 28.39 14.09 -40.85
C ASN A 961 27.64 13.90 -39.52
N TRP A 962 27.39 12.66 -39.10
CA TRP A 962 26.91 12.40 -37.75
C TRP A 962 28.01 12.67 -36.71
N TYR A 963 29.27 12.37 -37.06
CA TYR A 963 30.45 12.82 -36.32
C TYR A 963 30.46 14.35 -36.20
N SER A 964 30.41 15.11 -37.30
CA SER A 964 30.59 16.56 -37.27
C SER A 964 29.59 17.34 -36.41
N GLN A 965 28.35 16.83 -36.20
CA GLN A 965 27.36 17.50 -35.33
C GLN A 965 27.52 17.19 -33.83
N GLN A 966 28.12 16.07 -33.44
CA GLN A 966 28.43 15.74 -32.04
C GLN A 966 29.88 16.11 -31.66
N TRP A 967 30.72 16.42 -32.65
CA TRP A 967 32.18 16.61 -32.52
C TRP A 967 32.61 18.07 -32.34
N LEU A 968 31.70 18.98 -31.99
CA LEU A 968 32.09 20.34 -31.58
C LEU A 968 32.54 20.41 -30.11
N THR A 969 32.38 19.34 -29.33
CA THR A 969 32.73 19.35 -27.90
C THR A 969 33.90 18.43 -27.50
N TRP A 970 34.38 17.52 -28.37
CA TRP A 970 35.42 16.53 -28.00
C TRP A 970 36.42 16.22 -29.12
N SER A 971 36.79 17.21 -29.91
CA SER A 971 37.63 17.04 -31.11
C SER A 971 39.12 17.17 -30.85
N LYS A 972 39.74 16.15 -30.23
CA LYS A 972 41.16 15.84 -30.38
C LYS A 972 41.43 14.50 -29.71
N LEU A 973 41.20 13.39 -30.42
CA LEU A 973 41.95 12.12 -30.32
C LEU A 973 41.20 10.95 -30.99
N ILE A 974 41.83 10.40 -32.03
CA ILE A 974 41.79 8.99 -32.48
C ILE A 974 40.67 8.59 -33.45
N GLY A 975 41.10 8.18 -34.65
CA GLY A 975 40.27 7.53 -35.66
C GLY A 975 39.92 6.10 -35.25
N GLN A 976 38.61 5.82 -35.15
CA GLN A 976 38.12 4.52 -34.69
C GLN A 976 37.41 3.73 -35.79
N LYS A 977 37.57 2.40 -35.75
CA LYS A 977 36.88 1.44 -36.62
C LYS A 977 35.59 0.96 -35.95
N PHE A 978 34.50 0.92 -36.70
CA PHE A 978 33.20 0.43 -36.26
C PHE A 978 32.94 -0.98 -36.79
N ARG A 979 32.15 -1.77 -36.06
CA ARG A 979 31.62 -3.07 -36.54
C ARG A 979 30.11 -3.03 -36.50
N ILE A 980 29.45 -3.27 -37.64
CA ILE A 980 27.99 -3.33 -37.76
C ILE A 980 27.54 -4.79 -37.70
N ARG A 981 26.50 -5.08 -36.89
CA ARG A 981 25.85 -6.40 -36.82
C ARG A 981 24.33 -6.27 -36.96
N ARG A 982 23.72 -7.21 -37.67
CA ARG A 982 22.25 -7.36 -37.78
C ARG A 982 21.71 -7.98 -36.49
N LEU A 983 20.68 -7.35 -35.90
CA LEU A 983 20.15 -7.74 -34.59
C LEU A 983 19.25 -8.99 -34.60
N ASN A 984 18.71 -9.41 -35.76
CA ASN A 984 17.83 -10.59 -35.83
C ASN A 984 17.90 -11.32 -37.19
N ARG A 985 17.95 -12.66 -37.14
CA ARG A 985 17.86 -13.53 -38.34
C ARG A 985 16.40 -13.82 -38.75
N ASP A 986 15.46 -13.79 -37.80
CA ASP A 986 14.07 -14.14 -38.07
C ASP A 986 13.15 -12.92 -37.93
N LEU A 987 12.73 -12.39 -39.06
CA LEU A 987 11.65 -11.42 -39.20
C LEU A 987 10.77 -11.89 -40.36
N HIS A 988 9.79 -12.74 -40.03
CA HIS A 988 8.62 -12.97 -40.87
C HIS A 988 7.49 -12.06 -40.36
N SER A 989 7.47 -10.84 -40.88
CA SER A 989 6.32 -9.96 -40.86
C SER A 989 6.50 -8.84 -41.90
N ASP A 990 5.37 -8.41 -42.46
CA ASP A 990 5.17 -7.36 -43.47
C ASP A 990 5.51 -5.96 -42.92
N VAL A 991 6.78 -5.73 -42.57
CA VAL A 991 7.20 -4.47 -41.92
C VAL A 991 8.39 -3.84 -42.64
N ASP A 992 8.30 -2.56 -43.04
CA ASP A 992 9.21 -1.86 -43.98
C ASP A 992 10.55 -1.35 -43.40
N PHE A 993 11.05 -1.94 -42.31
CA PHE A 993 12.30 -1.51 -41.66
C PHE A 993 13.27 -2.64 -41.25
N ILE A 994 14.53 -2.28 -41.01
CA ILE A 994 15.62 -3.16 -40.52
C ILE A 994 16.36 -2.51 -39.35
N TYR A 995 16.65 -3.27 -38.30
CA TYR A 995 17.45 -2.83 -37.14
C TYR A 995 18.94 -3.21 -37.27
N MET A 996 19.82 -2.26 -36.97
CA MET A 996 21.28 -2.46 -37.00
C MET A 996 21.96 -1.95 -35.71
N THR A 997 22.99 -2.66 -35.26
CA THR A 997 23.87 -2.25 -34.15
C THR A 997 25.25 -1.89 -34.67
N ALA A 998 25.78 -0.73 -34.27
CA ALA A 998 27.18 -0.35 -34.47
C ALA A 998 27.90 -0.30 -33.12
N LYS A 999 29.05 -0.97 -32.98
CA LYS A 999 29.84 -1.01 -31.74
C LYS A 999 31.21 -0.36 -31.92
N LEU A 1000 31.61 0.47 -30.94
CA LEU A 1000 32.91 1.13 -30.86
C LEU A 1000 33.97 0.15 -30.33
N VAL A 1001 35.15 0.08 -30.96
CA VAL A 1001 36.09 -1.04 -30.72
C VAL A 1001 37.17 -0.73 -29.67
N GLU A 1002 37.50 0.54 -29.35
CA GLU A 1002 38.51 0.88 -28.32
C GLU A 1002 38.27 2.27 -27.68
N VAL A 1003 38.50 2.43 -26.36
CA VAL A 1003 38.56 3.72 -25.66
C VAL A 1003 39.76 3.73 -24.72
N PRO A 1004 40.71 4.69 -24.80
CA PRO A 1004 41.82 4.77 -23.86
C PRO A 1004 41.43 5.49 -22.56
N SER A 1005 42.03 5.08 -21.44
CA SER A 1005 41.79 5.59 -20.08
C SER A 1005 42.72 6.76 -19.70
N PHE A 1006 42.22 7.69 -18.83
CA PHE A 1006 42.89 8.67 -17.91
C PHE A 1006 42.40 10.15 -17.97
N PRO A 1007 42.62 10.98 -16.90
CA PRO A 1007 41.56 11.72 -16.20
C PRO A 1007 41.51 13.23 -16.51
N ILE A 1008 40.40 13.84 -16.08
CA ILE A 1008 39.94 15.21 -16.37
C ILE A 1008 40.73 16.25 -15.54
N ARG A 1009 41.23 17.32 -16.18
CA ARG A 1009 41.60 18.59 -15.53
C ARG A 1009 40.66 19.72 -16.02
N ASN A 1010 40.03 20.43 -15.07
CA ASN A 1010 38.98 21.43 -15.29
C ASN A 1010 39.53 22.88 -15.42
N LYS A 1011 40.28 23.21 -16.48
CA LYS A 1011 40.56 24.61 -16.82
C LYS A 1011 40.97 24.78 -18.29
N PHE A 1012 40.32 25.70 -19.00
CA PHE A 1012 40.65 26.06 -20.38
C PHE A 1012 40.80 27.59 -20.52
N ASP A 1013 41.88 28.04 -21.16
CA ASP A 1013 42.11 29.46 -21.48
C ASP A 1013 41.95 29.66 -23.00
N PHE A 1014 41.05 30.55 -23.41
CA PHE A 1014 40.79 30.86 -24.82
C PHE A 1014 41.33 32.23 -25.20
N SER A 1015 41.95 32.35 -26.37
CA SER A 1015 42.39 33.64 -26.93
C SER A 1015 41.43 34.06 -28.04
N LEU A 1016 40.99 35.31 -28.04
CA LEU A 1016 40.26 35.90 -29.16
C LEU A 1016 41.25 36.38 -30.24
N ASP A 1017 40.77 36.56 -31.48
CA ASP A 1017 41.58 37.03 -32.62
C ASP A 1017 42.16 38.45 -32.44
N SER A 1018 41.72 39.19 -31.41
CA SER A 1018 42.33 40.45 -30.95
C SER A 1018 43.53 40.26 -30.01
N GLY A 1019 43.89 39.02 -29.65
CA GLY A 1019 45.04 38.68 -28.80
C GLY A 1019 44.74 38.58 -27.30
N GLU A 1020 43.51 38.82 -26.86
CA GLU A 1020 43.16 38.77 -25.44
C GLU A 1020 42.74 37.35 -25.00
N ARG A 1021 43.25 36.89 -23.83
CA ARG A 1021 43.01 35.53 -23.30
C ARG A 1021 42.04 35.54 -22.11
N ILE A 1022 40.98 34.74 -22.19
CA ILE A 1022 39.95 34.56 -21.16
C ILE A 1022 40.03 33.15 -20.57
N PRO A 1023 40.28 32.99 -19.26
CA PRO A 1023 40.20 31.71 -18.56
C PRO A 1023 38.75 31.34 -18.20
N VAL A 1024 38.30 30.14 -18.57
CA VAL A 1024 36.97 29.60 -18.22
C VAL A 1024 37.09 28.33 -17.38
N TYR A 1025 36.37 28.30 -16.26
CA TYR A 1025 36.20 27.13 -15.40
C TYR A 1025 34.76 26.63 -15.52
N ILE A 1026 34.58 25.32 -15.75
CA ILE A 1026 33.25 24.69 -15.74
C ILE A 1026 32.96 24.23 -14.30
N ALA A 1027 31.93 24.82 -13.70
CA ALA A 1027 31.33 24.35 -12.45
C ALA A 1027 30.34 23.20 -12.72
N ASP A 1028 30.29 22.25 -11.80
CA ASP A 1028 29.56 20.98 -11.89
C ASP A 1028 28.08 21.11 -12.30
N ILE A 1029 27.68 20.23 -13.21
CA ILE A 1029 26.31 20.00 -13.67
C ILE A 1029 25.57 19.21 -12.59
N MET A 1030 24.55 19.82 -11.99
CA MET A 1030 23.43 19.09 -11.38
C MET A 1030 22.44 18.68 -12.47
N ASN A 1031 22.03 17.41 -12.39
CA ASN A 1031 20.79 16.76 -12.85
C ASN A 1031 19.91 17.45 -13.92
N ASP A 1032 19.67 16.70 -15.00
CA ASP A 1032 18.34 16.13 -15.29
C ASP A 1032 18.49 14.71 -15.86
#